data_AF-A0A401FVY9-F1
#
_entry.id   AF-A0A401FVY9-F1
#
_cell.length_a   1.000
_cell.length_b   1.000
_cell.length_c   1.000
_cell.angle_alpha   90.00
_cell.angle_beta   90.00
_cell.angle_gamma   90.00
#
_symmetry.space_group_name_H-M   'P 1'
#
loop_
_entity.id
_entity.type
_entity.pdbx_description
1 polymer ?
#
loop_
_entity_poly.entity_id
_entity_poly.type
_entity_poly.pdbx_seq_one_letter_code
_entity_poly.pdbx_strand_id
1 'polypeptide(L)'
;MGTGHSEVIPVEKIREILRHIESESDWSDQRAYCEICETPGQIICQTPVGQVCVACAEQALRHLVSQEKIGEWDYPRLKEALSPAARLSDKLTVLWRFDEVVQLAAIRDISEPEADAFISAVFLNMGYVSRNPLSEAVRQAAVDALISFGEVILPLLLKMRFRNPWQLFANTVLVAGTVAPANPDVRKLLAKAAVHDNPEVRKRVISAIYTDDARWANTLLLRLSTDKDPSVRDFYKTVIISSRKERKKKPTQPPAFLIKKEEMIKPGIAEIIKDAYTAKALRELFPLYLRPFADESDLKMSGKFSVHKMTKSQLTRICAKIFSDRTRFEKFLSLFPGEVMQILHIVVWEGGRHTAEKFKNMFGAEVVTFPKQEKDRYRYTSGEIGTPYRLFQLHEEYAHYGDYDDLSRYHLSLEKDVRKLFMEYLSPPRDYRINPLSQIEKTAVLFEDRDWAAAHMPLLQEFVRQGGVRYSKSGKKILIGSLKQMASSCGIREFYDSGDNETLYMRTRFFADFFSKTDNTPVRTVKSFRELLNQALFGQSLKYRLRNLLYHLSGMVHVEKGYYEQSHADNERMVRHAFLKLMKALPLGQWVSGENIVRYCRYRSDDFRIIDEHAARNYLYFKQFYENDEFRYTREERVDIKSACYNDALLTPFVKAMMFLMGNFGLLDIACDPPENDLFRDKNKAWLSVFDGLKYVRLTGLGAYVVGLSPDYDLKVSTETAGVVLDDHRLIINLEGRDAVKSLVLEKIGDRLSDTCFKVSYQSFLRGCRSEADILEKATLFSEQISADPPHIWKDFLKEITDKINPLSARKGVKLYKLKPDDALISLMATDPVLKRYILKAENYHVAIETKHLKNVRERLAAFGYFIDNL
;
A
#
# COMPACT_ATOMS: atom_id res chain seq x y z
N MET A 1 27.49 -7.48 1.27
CA MET A 1 27.25 -7.71 -0.17
C MET A 1 26.16 -6.76 -0.59
N GLY A 2 26.38 -6.04 -1.71
CA GLY A 2 25.83 -4.72 -2.02
C GLY A 2 24.30 -4.59 -1.94
N THR A 3 23.89 -3.46 -1.39
CA THR A 3 22.53 -2.91 -1.41
C THR A 3 22.27 -2.28 -2.79
N GLY A 4 21.56 -2.99 -3.67
CA GLY A 4 21.07 -2.43 -4.93
C GLY A 4 19.94 -1.44 -4.67
N HIS A 5 20.20 -0.16 -4.89
CA HIS A 5 19.18 0.88 -4.99
C HIS A 5 18.40 0.66 -6.29
N SER A 6 17.07 0.51 -6.24
CA SER A 6 16.26 0.62 -7.47
C SER A 6 16.12 2.10 -7.83
N GLU A 7 17.09 2.65 -8.55
CA GLU A 7 16.90 3.91 -9.25
C GLU A 7 15.79 3.75 -10.28
N VAL A 8 14.88 4.72 -10.36
CA VAL A 8 13.89 4.80 -11.42
C VAL A 8 14.65 5.00 -12.73
N ILE A 9 14.60 4.01 -13.63
CA ILE A 9 15.28 4.07 -14.92
C ILE A 9 14.72 5.29 -15.70
N PRO A 10 15.56 6.25 -16.11
CA PRO A 10 15.15 7.36 -16.96
C PRO A 10 14.39 6.87 -18.20
N VAL A 11 13.33 7.58 -18.59
CA VAL A 11 12.44 7.19 -19.71
C VAL A 11 13.23 7.05 -21.02
N GLU A 12 14.26 7.87 -21.20
CA GLU A 12 15.18 7.83 -22.35
C GLU A 12 15.98 6.52 -22.38
N LYS A 13 16.45 6.05 -21.22
CA LYS A 13 17.12 4.74 -21.11
C LYS A 13 16.15 3.59 -21.37
N ILE A 14 14.91 3.68 -20.88
CA ILE A 14 13.86 2.68 -21.14
C ILE A 14 13.61 2.58 -22.65
N ARG A 15 13.42 3.70 -23.35
CA ARG A 15 13.18 3.72 -24.81
C ARG A 15 14.33 3.08 -25.59
N GLU A 16 15.57 3.30 -25.17
CA GLU A 16 16.73 2.72 -25.82
C GLU A 16 16.80 1.20 -25.60
N ILE A 17 16.58 0.73 -24.37
CA ILE A 17 16.51 -0.70 -24.05
C ILE A 17 15.45 -1.40 -24.91
N LEU A 18 14.29 -0.77 -25.08
CA LEU A 18 13.16 -1.35 -25.82
C LEU A 18 13.43 -1.58 -27.31
N ARG A 19 14.34 -0.80 -27.93
CA ARG A 19 14.72 -1.00 -29.35
C ARG A 19 15.49 -2.30 -29.58
N HIS A 20 16.14 -2.82 -28.53
CA HIS A 20 17.01 -3.99 -28.60
C HIS A 20 16.33 -5.26 -28.06
N ILE A 21 15.41 -5.12 -27.11
CA ILE A 21 14.69 -6.25 -26.50
C ILE A 21 13.95 -7.13 -27.54
N GLU A 22 13.43 -6.52 -28.61
CA GLU A 22 12.70 -7.28 -29.64
C GLU A 22 13.62 -8.09 -30.55
N SER A 23 14.88 -7.68 -30.70
CA SER A 23 15.85 -8.33 -31.59
C SER A 23 16.44 -9.59 -30.96
N GLU A 24 16.25 -10.74 -31.59
CA GLU A 24 16.83 -12.00 -31.10
C GLU A 24 18.38 -11.98 -31.07
N SER A 25 19.03 -11.19 -31.94
CA SER A 25 20.49 -11.08 -31.99
C SER A 25 21.11 -10.39 -30.78
N ASP A 26 20.32 -9.60 -30.06
CA ASP A 26 20.80 -8.76 -28.98
C ASP A 26 20.80 -9.54 -27.65
N TRP A 27 20.22 -10.74 -27.63
CA TRP A 27 20.22 -11.63 -26.48
C TRP A 27 21.39 -12.60 -26.51
N SER A 28 22.01 -12.80 -25.34
CA SER A 28 23.12 -13.71 -25.14
C SER A 28 22.89 -14.59 -23.90
N ASP A 29 23.26 -15.87 -24.01
CA ASP A 29 23.26 -16.83 -22.90
C ASP A 29 24.52 -16.71 -22.01
N GLN A 30 25.33 -15.66 -22.22
CA GLN A 30 26.47 -15.37 -21.36
C GLN A 30 26.00 -14.79 -20.03
N ARG A 31 26.43 -15.44 -18.94
CA ARG A 31 26.15 -14.96 -17.60
C ARG A 31 26.86 -13.63 -17.37
N ALA A 32 26.09 -12.56 -17.16
CA ALA A 32 26.62 -11.24 -16.88
C ALA A 32 25.76 -10.49 -15.87
N TYR A 33 26.30 -9.40 -15.31
CA TYR A 33 25.57 -8.57 -14.35
C TYR A 33 24.62 -7.63 -15.09
N CYS A 34 23.39 -7.55 -14.61
CA CYS A 34 22.44 -6.58 -15.13
C CYS A 34 22.78 -5.18 -14.59
N GLU A 35 22.94 -4.21 -15.48
CA GLU A 35 23.22 -2.80 -15.16
C GLU A 35 22.04 -2.08 -14.47
N ILE A 36 20.86 -2.71 -14.44
CA ILE A 36 19.66 -2.16 -13.80
C ILE A 36 19.47 -2.69 -12.38
N CYS A 37 19.54 -4.01 -12.20
CA CYS A 37 19.25 -4.64 -10.91
C CYS A 37 20.49 -5.18 -10.20
N GLU A 38 21.67 -5.02 -10.80
CA GLU A 38 22.97 -5.46 -10.28
C GLU A 38 23.03 -6.96 -9.93
N THR A 39 22.12 -7.76 -10.47
CA THR A 39 22.10 -9.21 -10.29
C THR A 39 22.65 -9.95 -11.50
N PRO A 40 23.33 -11.09 -11.31
CA PRO A 40 23.81 -11.90 -12.42
C PRO A 40 22.63 -12.59 -13.12
N GLY A 41 22.37 -12.23 -14.37
CA GLY A 41 21.40 -12.90 -15.23
C GLY A 41 22.07 -13.98 -16.08
N GLN A 42 21.36 -15.08 -16.35
CA GLN A 42 21.83 -16.14 -17.27
C GLN A 42 21.61 -15.78 -18.73
N ILE A 43 20.57 -15.00 -19.03
CA ILE A 43 20.25 -14.50 -20.36
C ILE A 43 20.18 -12.98 -20.29
N ILE A 44 20.97 -12.31 -21.11
CA ILE A 44 21.22 -10.87 -21.05
C ILE A 44 21.03 -10.25 -22.43
N CYS A 45 20.27 -9.17 -22.50
CA CYS A 45 20.14 -8.31 -23.67
C CYS A 45 21.27 -7.27 -23.66
N GLN A 46 22.02 -7.19 -24.76
CA GLN A 46 23.03 -6.17 -25.00
C GLN A 46 22.34 -4.92 -25.57
N THR A 47 22.42 -3.81 -24.84
CA THR A 47 21.87 -2.53 -25.27
C THR A 47 22.95 -1.45 -25.23
N PRO A 48 22.82 -0.34 -25.98
CA PRO A 48 23.75 0.78 -25.93
C PRO A 48 23.89 1.42 -24.53
N VAL A 49 22.90 1.22 -23.65
CA VAL A 49 22.91 1.72 -22.27
C VAL A 49 23.37 0.68 -21.25
N GLY A 50 23.78 -0.51 -21.71
CA GLY A 50 24.32 -1.57 -20.86
C GLY A 50 23.61 -2.91 -21.01
N GLN A 51 23.98 -3.84 -20.12
CA GLN A 51 23.49 -5.21 -20.10
C GLN A 51 22.21 -5.35 -19.27
N VAL A 52 21.16 -5.89 -19.87
CA VAL A 52 19.83 -5.96 -19.25
C VAL A 52 19.36 -7.41 -19.12
N CYS A 53 18.99 -7.86 -17.92
CA CYS A 53 18.43 -9.20 -17.75
C CYS A 53 16.96 -9.27 -18.20
N VAL A 54 16.48 -10.49 -18.47
CA VAL A 54 15.10 -10.76 -18.91
C VAL A 54 14.05 -10.10 -18.00
N ALA A 55 14.22 -10.14 -16.67
CA ALA A 55 13.27 -9.56 -15.74
C ALA A 55 13.18 -8.02 -15.84
N CYS A 56 14.34 -7.34 -15.95
CA CYS A 56 14.38 -5.90 -16.12
C CYS A 56 13.87 -5.48 -17.51
N ALA A 57 14.13 -6.29 -18.54
CA ALA A 57 13.58 -6.09 -19.87
C ALA A 57 12.04 -6.20 -19.89
N GLU A 58 11.48 -7.22 -19.24
CA GLU A 58 10.03 -7.37 -19.07
C GLU A 58 9.44 -6.17 -18.31
N GLN A 59 10.10 -5.70 -17.25
CA GLN A 59 9.65 -4.53 -16.48
C GLN A 59 9.66 -3.25 -17.32
N ALA A 60 10.70 -3.02 -18.13
CA ALA A 60 10.77 -1.91 -19.06
C ALA A 60 9.64 -1.98 -20.10
N LEU A 61 9.33 -3.17 -20.60
CA LEU A 61 8.26 -3.39 -21.56
C LEU A 61 6.87 -3.19 -20.95
N ARG A 62 6.64 -3.62 -19.70
CA ARG A 62 5.40 -3.33 -18.95
C ARG A 62 5.17 -1.84 -18.79
N HIS A 63 6.23 -1.08 -18.55
CA HIS A 63 6.15 0.38 -18.47
C HIS A 63 5.70 1.00 -19.81
N LEU A 64 6.27 0.57 -20.94
CA LEU A 64 5.86 1.02 -22.27
C LEU A 64 4.39 0.68 -22.56
N VAL A 65 4.02 -0.58 -22.36
CA VAL A 65 2.65 -1.09 -22.57
C VAL A 65 1.61 -0.29 -21.77
N SER A 66 1.96 0.15 -20.56
CA SER A 66 1.08 0.97 -19.72
C SER A 66 0.87 2.40 -20.24
N GLN A 67 1.80 2.90 -21.06
CA GLN A 67 1.71 4.23 -21.67
C GLN A 67 1.01 4.23 -23.04
N GLU A 68 0.88 3.07 -23.68
CA GLU A 68 0.17 2.93 -24.95
C GLU A 68 -1.30 3.35 -24.83
N LYS A 69 -1.82 4.01 -25.85
CA LYS A 69 -3.23 4.40 -25.91
C LYS A 69 -4.06 3.32 -26.60
N ILE A 70 -4.24 2.19 -25.91
CA ILE A 70 -4.93 1.02 -26.48
C ILE A 70 -6.37 1.32 -26.95
N GLY A 71 -7.02 2.33 -26.36
CA GLY A 71 -8.35 2.80 -26.79
C GLY A 71 -8.39 3.36 -28.22
N GLU A 72 -7.24 3.79 -28.77
CA GLU A 72 -7.10 4.28 -30.15
C GLU A 72 -6.85 3.14 -31.16
N TRP A 73 -6.59 1.90 -30.72
CA TRP A 73 -6.35 0.77 -31.62
C TRP A 73 -7.67 0.24 -32.15
N ASP A 74 -7.78 -0.05 -33.44
CA ASP A 74 -8.96 -0.69 -34.04
C ASP A 74 -8.94 -2.22 -33.87
N TYR A 75 -10.07 -2.88 -34.16
CA TYR A 75 -10.15 -4.34 -34.05
C TYR A 75 -9.17 -5.09 -34.97
N PRO A 76 -8.97 -4.69 -36.25
CA PRO A 76 -7.94 -5.27 -37.11
C PRO A 76 -6.54 -5.23 -36.48
N ARG A 77 -6.12 -4.10 -35.90
CA ARG A 77 -4.82 -3.97 -35.23
C ARG A 77 -4.73 -4.84 -33.97
N LEU A 78 -5.78 -4.89 -33.15
CA LEU A 78 -5.82 -5.76 -31.97
C LEU A 78 -5.67 -7.25 -32.34
N LYS A 79 -6.32 -7.66 -33.43
CA LYS A 79 -6.22 -9.03 -33.97
C LYS A 79 -4.86 -9.29 -34.59
N GLU A 80 -4.33 -8.34 -35.37
CA GLU A 80 -3.00 -8.42 -35.97
C GLU A 80 -1.91 -8.52 -34.92
N ALA A 81 -2.02 -7.79 -33.81
CA ALA A 81 -1.09 -7.84 -32.68
C ALA A 81 -0.96 -9.25 -32.06
N LEU A 82 -1.98 -10.11 -32.18
CA LEU A 82 -1.92 -11.50 -31.72
C LEU A 82 -1.39 -12.47 -32.79
N SER A 83 -1.17 -12.02 -34.03
CA SER A 83 -0.66 -12.84 -35.13
C SER A 83 0.78 -13.32 -34.88
N PRO A 84 1.23 -14.46 -35.46
CA PRO A 84 2.60 -14.94 -35.27
C PRO A 84 3.70 -13.96 -35.68
N ALA A 85 3.43 -13.06 -36.65
CA ALA A 85 4.39 -12.09 -37.17
C ALA A 85 4.40 -10.75 -36.42
N ALA A 86 3.49 -10.55 -35.46
CA ALA A 86 3.40 -9.31 -34.70
C ALA A 86 4.60 -9.08 -33.80
N ARG A 87 4.88 -7.79 -33.53
CA ARG A 87 5.90 -7.38 -32.58
C ARG A 87 5.60 -7.89 -31.19
N LEU A 88 6.65 -8.14 -30.43
CA LEU A 88 6.53 -8.70 -29.09
C LEU A 88 5.88 -7.69 -28.13
N SER A 89 6.17 -6.40 -28.31
CA SER A 89 5.48 -5.29 -27.64
C SER A 89 3.97 -5.24 -27.92
N ASP A 90 3.55 -5.38 -29.18
CA ASP A 90 2.13 -5.35 -29.56
C ASP A 90 1.36 -6.55 -28.97
N LYS A 91 1.95 -7.75 -29.07
CA LYS A 91 1.44 -8.98 -28.44
C LYS A 91 1.18 -8.77 -26.96
N LEU A 92 2.20 -8.31 -26.24
CA LEU A 92 2.13 -8.14 -24.79
C LEU A 92 1.24 -6.96 -24.39
N THR A 93 1.10 -5.94 -25.25
CA THR A 93 0.14 -4.86 -25.05
C THR A 93 -1.29 -5.38 -24.98
N VAL A 94 -1.67 -6.21 -25.95
CA VAL A 94 -3.00 -6.83 -25.98
C VAL A 94 -3.19 -7.83 -24.84
N LEU A 95 -2.18 -8.68 -24.56
CA LEU A 95 -2.30 -9.74 -23.58
C LEU A 95 -2.24 -9.25 -22.12
N TRP A 96 -1.41 -8.26 -21.78
CA TRP A 96 -1.36 -7.72 -20.41
C TRP A 96 -2.51 -6.77 -20.09
N ARG A 97 -3.13 -6.15 -21.10
CA ARG A 97 -4.30 -5.28 -20.95
C ARG A 97 -5.57 -5.94 -21.47
N PHE A 98 -5.62 -7.26 -21.39
CA PHE A 98 -6.66 -8.06 -22.00
C PHE A 98 -8.07 -7.67 -21.56
N ASP A 99 -8.26 -7.36 -20.27
CA ASP A 99 -9.56 -6.92 -19.74
C ASP A 99 -10.05 -5.60 -20.37
N GLU A 100 -9.15 -4.64 -20.61
CA GLU A 100 -9.49 -3.40 -21.34
C GLU A 100 -9.80 -3.69 -22.81
N VAL A 101 -9.07 -4.61 -23.45
CA VAL A 101 -9.31 -5.00 -24.84
C VAL A 101 -10.68 -5.66 -24.99
N VAL A 102 -11.08 -6.53 -24.05
CA VAL A 102 -12.40 -7.15 -24.03
C VAL A 102 -13.50 -6.10 -23.85
N GLN A 103 -13.29 -5.11 -22.97
CA GLN A 103 -14.24 -4.00 -22.81
C GLN A 103 -14.37 -3.16 -24.09
N LEU A 104 -13.25 -2.83 -24.74
CA LEU A 104 -13.25 -2.09 -26.01
C LEU A 104 -13.91 -2.86 -27.14
N ALA A 105 -13.69 -4.18 -27.21
CA ALA A 105 -14.34 -5.06 -28.17
C ALA A 105 -15.85 -5.14 -27.94
N ALA A 106 -16.30 -5.22 -26.68
CA ALA A 106 -17.72 -5.21 -26.31
C ALA A 106 -18.40 -3.87 -26.65
N ILE A 107 -17.69 -2.74 -26.51
CA ILE A 107 -18.20 -1.39 -26.86
C ILE A 107 -18.33 -1.21 -28.38
N ARG A 108 -17.55 -1.96 -29.17
CA ARG A 108 -17.47 -1.82 -30.64
C ARG A 108 -18.30 -2.85 -31.41
N ASP A 109 -19.17 -3.58 -30.71
CA ASP A 109 -20.18 -4.48 -31.28
C ASP A 109 -19.58 -5.51 -32.26
N ILE A 110 -18.45 -6.12 -31.88
CA ILE A 110 -17.81 -7.16 -32.69
C ILE A 110 -18.72 -8.38 -32.85
N SER A 111 -18.70 -9.01 -34.03
CA SER A 111 -19.54 -10.18 -34.29
C SER A 111 -19.05 -11.42 -33.52
N GLU A 112 -19.95 -12.38 -33.24
CA GLU A 112 -19.60 -13.65 -32.57
C GLU A 112 -18.45 -14.42 -33.28
N PRO A 113 -18.40 -14.52 -34.64
CA PRO A 113 -17.27 -15.14 -35.33
C PRO A 113 -15.95 -14.38 -35.16
N GLU A 114 -16.01 -13.05 -35.00
CA GLU A 114 -14.83 -12.24 -34.73
C GLU A 114 -14.33 -12.44 -33.32
N ALA A 115 -15.23 -12.47 -32.33
CA ALA A 115 -14.89 -12.79 -30.94
C ALA A 115 -14.23 -14.18 -30.84
N ASP A 116 -14.78 -15.19 -31.51
CA ASP A 116 -14.21 -16.54 -31.58
C ASP A 116 -12.82 -16.57 -32.22
N ALA A 117 -12.63 -15.82 -33.32
CA ALA A 117 -11.34 -15.71 -33.99
C ALA A 117 -10.30 -15.00 -33.10
N PHE A 118 -10.72 -13.99 -32.34
CA PHE A 118 -9.87 -13.27 -31.41
C PHE A 118 -9.44 -14.14 -30.23
N ILE A 119 -10.38 -14.85 -29.60
CA ILE A 119 -10.11 -15.82 -28.53
C ILE A 119 -9.20 -16.95 -29.04
N SER A 120 -9.42 -17.42 -30.27
CA SER A 120 -8.54 -18.41 -30.91
C SER A 120 -7.12 -17.88 -31.11
N ALA A 121 -6.94 -16.58 -31.41
CA ALA A 121 -5.63 -15.97 -31.53
C ALA A 121 -4.91 -15.86 -30.17
N VAL A 122 -5.64 -15.52 -29.09
CA VAL A 122 -5.10 -15.56 -27.72
C VAL A 122 -4.66 -16.99 -27.36
N PHE A 123 -5.51 -17.97 -27.66
CA PHE A 123 -5.23 -19.39 -27.46
C PHE A 123 -3.91 -19.83 -28.10
N LEU A 124 -3.69 -19.46 -29.37
CA LEU A 124 -2.45 -19.82 -30.07
C LEU A 124 -1.20 -19.22 -29.43
N ASN A 125 -1.29 -18.05 -28.78
CA ASN A 125 -0.16 -17.42 -28.10
C ASN A 125 0.26 -18.14 -26.80
N MET A 126 -0.56 -19.02 -26.22
CA MET A 126 -0.10 -19.95 -25.18
C MET A 126 0.99 -20.90 -25.69
N GLY A 127 1.00 -21.15 -27.01
CA GLY A 127 1.98 -21.97 -27.70
C GLY A 127 3.09 -21.17 -28.35
N TYR A 128 3.22 -19.87 -28.06
CA TYR A 128 4.19 -19.02 -28.74
C TYR A 128 5.62 -19.49 -28.50
N VAL A 129 6.35 -19.78 -29.57
CA VAL A 129 7.76 -20.20 -29.55
C VAL A 129 8.55 -19.26 -30.44
N SER A 130 9.57 -18.64 -29.85
CA SER A 130 10.56 -17.78 -30.52
C SER A 130 11.89 -17.96 -29.79
N ARG A 131 13.01 -17.63 -30.44
CA ARG A 131 14.32 -17.63 -29.75
C ARG A 131 14.45 -16.45 -28.80
N ASN A 132 13.56 -15.46 -28.89
CA ASN A 132 13.48 -14.36 -27.94
C ASN A 132 13.14 -14.89 -26.53
N PRO A 133 13.93 -14.56 -25.51
CA PRO A 133 13.70 -14.98 -24.12
C PRO A 133 12.34 -14.54 -23.56
N LEU A 134 11.78 -13.43 -24.05
CA LEU A 134 10.44 -12.95 -23.66
C LEU A 134 9.29 -13.75 -24.28
N SER A 135 9.58 -14.78 -25.08
CA SER A 135 8.53 -15.71 -25.53
C SER A 135 7.81 -16.37 -24.36
N GLU A 136 8.46 -16.52 -23.20
CA GLU A 136 7.82 -17.00 -21.97
C GLU A 136 6.80 -16.01 -21.40
N ALA A 137 7.14 -14.72 -21.41
CA ALA A 137 6.23 -13.66 -20.97
C ALA A 137 4.96 -13.62 -21.84
N VAL A 138 5.09 -13.81 -23.17
CA VAL A 138 3.94 -13.90 -24.09
C VAL A 138 3.05 -15.09 -23.74
N ARG A 139 3.63 -16.27 -23.52
CA ARG A 139 2.87 -17.48 -23.16
C ARG A 139 2.15 -17.30 -21.82
N GLN A 140 2.82 -16.72 -20.82
CA GLN A 140 2.23 -16.50 -19.50
C GLN A 140 1.10 -15.46 -19.57
N ALA A 141 1.28 -14.35 -20.29
CA ALA A 141 0.23 -13.36 -20.48
C ALA A 141 -1.00 -13.95 -21.19
N ALA A 142 -0.81 -14.83 -22.18
CA ALA A 142 -1.90 -15.54 -22.84
C ALA A 142 -2.62 -16.54 -21.92
N VAL A 143 -1.87 -17.23 -21.05
CA VAL A 143 -2.45 -18.10 -20.00
C VAL A 143 -3.32 -17.29 -19.05
N ASP A 144 -2.81 -16.17 -18.54
CA ASP A 144 -3.51 -15.30 -17.59
C ASP A 144 -4.80 -14.73 -18.23
N ALA A 145 -4.72 -14.28 -19.48
CA ALA A 145 -5.86 -13.79 -20.26
C ALA A 145 -6.95 -14.86 -20.47
N LEU A 146 -6.58 -16.14 -20.65
CA LEU A 146 -7.58 -17.21 -20.83
C LEU A 146 -8.15 -17.73 -19.51
N ILE A 147 -7.39 -17.63 -18.42
CA ILE A 147 -7.90 -17.95 -17.08
C ILE A 147 -9.00 -16.96 -16.68
N SER A 148 -8.91 -15.68 -17.08
CA SER A 148 -9.93 -14.68 -16.74
C SER A 148 -11.31 -14.97 -17.36
N PHE A 149 -11.40 -15.77 -18.43
CA PHE A 149 -12.67 -16.24 -19.01
C PHE A 149 -13.35 -17.38 -18.23
N GLY A 150 -12.66 -18.01 -17.28
CA GLY A 150 -13.21 -19.11 -16.49
C GLY A 150 -13.64 -20.32 -17.34
N GLU A 151 -14.74 -20.99 -16.97
CA GLU A 151 -15.18 -22.24 -17.61
C GLU A 151 -15.66 -22.07 -19.07
N VAL A 152 -15.96 -20.84 -19.50
CA VAL A 152 -16.55 -20.56 -20.84
C VAL A 152 -15.60 -20.96 -21.97
N ILE A 153 -14.29 -20.91 -21.74
CA ILE A 153 -13.26 -21.27 -22.74
C ILE A 153 -13.11 -22.79 -22.95
N LEU A 154 -13.67 -23.60 -22.05
CA LEU A 154 -13.42 -25.03 -21.99
C LEU A 154 -13.77 -25.80 -23.28
N PRO A 155 -14.88 -25.51 -23.99
CA PRO A 155 -15.18 -26.17 -25.26
C PRO A 155 -14.08 -25.95 -26.31
N LEU A 156 -13.48 -24.75 -26.37
CA LEU A 156 -12.37 -24.45 -27.29
C LEU A 156 -11.11 -25.26 -26.91
N LEU A 157 -10.75 -25.28 -25.62
CA LEU A 157 -9.60 -26.02 -25.11
C LEU A 157 -9.69 -27.53 -25.39
N LEU A 158 -10.90 -28.11 -25.24
CA LEU A 158 -11.11 -29.55 -25.43
C LEU A 158 -11.28 -29.96 -26.90
N LYS A 159 -11.75 -29.07 -27.77
CA LYS A 159 -11.97 -29.33 -29.21
C LYS A 159 -10.66 -29.45 -30.00
N MET A 160 -9.61 -28.80 -29.54
CA MET A 160 -8.34 -28.77 -30.27
C MET A 160 -7.48 -30.01 -29.98
N ARG A 161 -7.14 -30.77 -31.03
CA ARG A 161 -6.30 -31.99 -30.92
C ARG A 161 -4.83 -31.62 -30.94
N PHE A 162 -4.17 -31.56 -29.79
CA PHE A 162 -2.79 -31.08 -29.69
C PHE A 162 -1.74 -32.16 -29.99
N ARG A 163 -0.78 -31.83 -30.87
CA ARG A 163 0.46 -32.60 -31.06
C ARG A 163 1.73 -31.74 -31.02
N ASN A 164 1.68 -30.46 -31.41
CA ASN A 164 2.82 -29.51 -31.36
C ASN A 164 2.32 -28.04 -31.35
N PRO A 165 3.09 -27.08 -30.77
CA PRO A 165 4.26 -27.28 -29.92
C PRO A 165 3.86 -27.79 -28.53
N TRP A 166 4.78 -28.46 -27.82
CA TRP A 166 4.47 -29.04 -26.51
C TRP A 166 4.06 -27.97 -25.47
N GLN A 167 4.53 -26.72 -25.63
CA GLN A 167 4.17 -25.56 -24.81
C GLN A 167 2.67 -25.26 -24.86
N LEU A 168 2.07 -25.35 -26.06
CA LEU A 168 0.63 -25.14 -26.25
C LEU A 168 -0.16 -26.20 -25.47
N PHE A 169 0.27 -27.46 -25.57
CA PHE A 169 -0.34 -28.56 -24.82
C PHE A 169 -0.16 -28.38 -23.31
N ALA A 170 1.04 -28.06 -22.84
CA ALA A 170 1.37 -27.85 -21.43
C ALA A 170 0.54 -26.70 -20.82
N ASN A 171 0.40 -25.59 -21.54
CA ASN A 171 -0.37 -24.43 -21.09
C ASN A 171 -1.88 -24.66 -21.21
N THR A 172 -2.34 -25.43 -22.20
CA THR A 172 -3.74 -25.87 -22.26
C THR A 172 -4.09 -26.75 -21.05
N VAL A 173 -3.20 -27.66 -20.66
CA VAL A 173 -3.36 -28.48 -19.45
C VAL A 173 -3.43 -27.61 -18.20
N LEU A 174 -2.59 -26.58 -18.11
CA LEU A 174 -2.61 -25.63 -17.00
C LEU A 174 -3.93 -24.86 -16.93
N VAL A 175 -4.34 -24.21 -18.04
CA VAL A 175 -5.57 -23.42 -18.08
C VAL A 175 -6.78 -24.30 -17.82
N ALA A 176 -6.94 -25.42 -18.54
CA ALA A 176 -8.08 -26.33 -18.36
C ALA A 176 -8.18 -26.87 -16.94
N GLY A 177 -7.05 -27.26 -16.34
CA GLY A 177 -7.01 -27.74 -14.96
C GLY A 177 -7.23 -26.64 -13.92
N THR A 178 -6.91 -25.37 -14.24
CA THR A 178 -7.15 -24.23 -13.35
C THR A 178 -8.61 -23.77 -13.39
N VAL A 179 -9.21 -23.69 -14.59
CA VAL A 179 -10.56 -23.14 -14.76
C VAL A 179 -11.69 -24.15 -14.56
N ALA A 180 -11.43 -25.45 -14.72
CA ALA A 180 -12.44 -26.50 -14.61
C ALA A 180 -11.89 -27.87 -14.14
N PRO A 181 -11.16 -27.97 -13.00
CA PRO A 181 -10.54 -29.22 -12.52
C PRO A 181 -11.55 -30.35 -12.25
N ALA A 182 -12.81 -29.99 -11.98
CA ALA A 182 -13.87 -30.97 -11.71
C ALA A 182 -14.42 -31.65 -12.97
N ASN A 183 -14.17 -31.10 -14.18
CA ASN A 183 -14.74 -31.61 -15.42
C ASN A 183 -14.14 -32.97 -15.82
N PRO A 184 -14.96 -33.99 -16.19
CA PRO A 184 -14.47 -35.33 -16.54
C PRO A 184 -13.47 -35.37 -17.69
N ASP A 185 -13.62 -34.52 -18.71
CA ASP A 185 -12.72 -34.50 -19.87
C ASP A 185 -11.41 -33.77 -19.57
N VAL A 186 -11.45 -32.76 -18.68
CA VAL A 186 -10.23 -32.14 -18.12
C VAL A 186 -9.44 -33.15 -17.28
N ARG A 187 -10.11 -33.99 -16.48
CA ARG A 187 -9.43 -35.05 -15.72
C ARG A 187 -8.75 -36.08 -16.63
N LYS A 188 -9.40 -36.46 -17.73
CA LYS A 188 -8.78 -37.34 -18.76
C LYS A 188 -7.57 -36.65 -19.39
N LEU A 189 -7.66 -35.36 -19.68
CA LEU A 189 -6.56 -34.55 -20.22
C LEU A 189 -5.37 -34.49 -19.25
N LEU A 190 -5.62 -34.22 -17.96
CA LEU A 190 -4.59 -34.18 -16.91
C LEU A 190 -3.95 -35.55 -16.70
N ALA A 191 -4.74 -36.63 -16.69
CA ALA A 191 -4.22 -38.00 -16.57
C ALA A 191 -3.31 -38.37 -17.76
N LYS A 192 -3.68 -37.96 -18.99
CA LYS A 192 -2.85 -38.12 -20.18
C LYS A 192 -1.57 -37.28 -20.10
N ALA A 193 -1.66 -36.04 -19.62
CA ALA A 193 -0.52 -35.15 -19.46
C ALA A 193 0.47 -35.63 -18.38
N ALA A 194 0.00 -36.27 -17.32
CA ALA A 194 0.83 -36.78 -16.22
C ALA A 194 1.76 -37.93 -16.63
N VAL A 195 1.52 -38.56 -17.79
CA VAL A 195 2.37 -39.61 -18.36
C VAL A 195 3.07 -39.18 -19.65
N HIS A 196 3.00 -37.89 -19.99
CA HIS A 196 3.61 -37.35 -21.20
C HIS A 196 5.14 -37.44 -21.15
N ASP A 197 5.80 -37.62 -22.29
CA ASP A 197 7.25 -37.81 -22.33
C ASP A 197 8.04 -36.57 -21.89
N ASN A 198 7.56 -35.38 -22.26
CA ASN A 198 8.16 -34.11 -21.86
C ASN A 198 7.91 -33.79 -20.35
N PRO A 199 8.96 -33.61 -19.53
CA PRO A 199 8.84 -33.29 -18.10
C PRO A 199 8.13 -31.97 -17.81
N GLU A 200 8.25 -30.96 -18.67
CA GLU A 200 7.60 -29.66 -18.48
C GLU A 200 6.07 -29.76 -18.55
N VAL A 201 5.54 -30.65 -19.40
CA VAL A 201 4.10 -30.96 -19.44
C VAL A 201 3.65 -31.56 -18.11
N ARG A 202 4.45 -32.46 -17.53
CA ARG A 202 4.15 -33.08 -16.24
C ARG A 202 4.24 -32.08 -15.08
N LYS A 203 5.16 -31.11 -15.14
CA LYS A 203 5.22 -29.99 -14.18
C LYS A 203 3.95 -29.13 -14.23
N ARG A 204 3.40 -28.86 -15.42
CA ARG A 204 2.14 -28.11 -15.55
C ARG A 204 0.93 -28.86 -14.98
N VAL A 205 0.93 -30.20 -15.00
CA VAL A 205 -0.06 -30.98 -14.25
C VAL A 205 0.02 -30.68 -12.77
N ILE A 206 1.22 -30.69 -12.17
CA ILE A 206 1.42 -30.33 -10.76
C ILE A 206 0.87 -28.92 -10.50
N SER A 207 1.27 -27.93 -11.30
CA SER A 207 0.78 -26.54 -11.16
C SER A 207 -0.73 -26.39 -11.30
N ALA A 208 -1.39 -27.25 -12.08
CA ALA A 208 -2.84 -27.17 -12.28
C ALA A 208 -3.65 -27.74 -11.11
N ILE A 209 -3.12 -28.76 -10.40
CA ILE A 209 -3.89 -29.51 -9.40
C ILE A 209 -3.27 -29.54 -7.99
N TYR A 210 -2.16 -28.83 -7.74
CA TYR A 210 -1.48 -28.87 -6.43
C TYR A 210 -2.36 -28.41 -5.26
N THR A 211 -3.38 -27.59 -5.54
CA THR A 211 -4.40 -27.13 -4.59
C THR A 211 -5.65 -28.00 -4.56
N ASP A 212 -5.79 -28.99 -5.47
CA ASP A 212 -6.96 -29.86 -5.54
C ASP A 212 -6.83 -31.04 -4.56
N ASP A 213 -7.72 -31.06 -3.56
CA ASP A 213 -7.76 -32.10 -2.52
C ASP A 213 -8.53 -33.37 -2.94
N ALA A 214 -9.09 -33.41 -4.15
CA ALA A 214 -9.81 -34.57 -4.62
C ALA A 214 -8.91 -35.81 -4.68
N ARG A 215 -9.49 -36.98 -4.37
CA ARG A 215 -8.76 -38.25 -4.31
C ARG A 215 -8.01 -38.57 -5.61
N TRP A 216 -8.59 -38.23 -6.77
CA TRP A 216 -7.97 -38.44 -8.07
C TRP A 216 -6.73 -37.56 -8.27
N ALA A 217 -6.79 -36.29 -7.86
CA ALA A 217 -5.70 -35.32 -7.98
C ALA A 217 -4.53 -35.72 -7.06
N ASN A 218 -4.83 -36.08 -5.81
CA ASN A 218 -3.86 -36.62 -4.86
C ASN A 218 -3.18 -37.89 -5.38
N THR A 219 -3.92 -38.76 -6.07
CA THR A 219 -3.34 -39.97 -6.69
C THR A 219 -2.35 -39.60 -7.79
N LEU A 220 -2.67 -38.59 -8.61
CA LEU A 220 -1.82 -38.11 -9.69
C LEU A 220 -0.56 -37.40 -9.17
N LEU A 221 -0.73 -36.55 -8.16
CA LEU A 221 0.35 -35.85 -7.46
C LEU A 221 1.31 -36.82 -6.78
N LEU A 222 0.79 -37.85 -6.11
CA LEU A 222 1.62 -38.88 -5.49
C LEU A 222 2.46 -39.63 -6.54
N ARG A 223 1.87 -39.95 -7.70
CA ARG A 223 2.60 -40.56 -8.82
C ARG A 223 3.73 -39.64 -9.34
N LEU A 224 3.46 -38.34 -9.46
CA LEU A 224 4.44 -37.35 -9.91
C LEU A 224 5.52 -37.05 -8.85
N SER A 225 5.25 -37.31 -7.56
CA SER A 225 6.26 -37.20 -6.49
C SER A 225 7.39 -38.21 -6.66
N THR A 226 7.11 -39.33 -7.33
CA THR A 226 8.06 -40.40 -7.66
C THR A 226 8.34 -40.46 -9.17
N ASP A 227 8.22 -39.34 -9.89
CA ASP A 227 8.43 -39.27 -11.34
C ASP A 227 9.84 -39.74 -11.75
N LYS A 228 9.98 -40.30 -12.95
CA LYS A 228 11.27 -40.75 -13.50
C LYS A 228 12.29 -39.60 -13.63
N ASP A 229 11.81 -38.39 -13.93
CA ASP A 229 12.65 -37.22 -14.14
C ASP A 229 12.90 -36.47 -12.81
N PRO A 230 14.17 -36.26 -12.40
CA PRO A 230 14.50 -35.53 -11.18
C PRO A 230 13.90 -34.12 -11.11
N SER A 231 13.84 -33.41 -12.24
CA SER A 231 13.34 -32.03 -12.27
C SER A 231 11.85 -31.94 -11.95
N VAL A 232 11.07 -32.98 -12.27
CA VAL A 232 9.64 -33.07 -11.93
C VAL A 232 9.47 -33.34 -10.42
N ARG A 233 10.30 -34.21 -9.85
CA ARG A 233 10.28 -34.51 -8.40
C ARG A 233 10.66 -33.27 -7.57
N ASP A 234 11.66 -32.52 -8.01
CA ASP A 234 12.11 -31.32 -7.29
C ASP A 234 11.14 -30.15 -7.47
N PHE A 235 10.51 -30.04 -8.64
CA PHE A 235 9.40 -29.11 -8.86
C PHE A 235 8.21 -29.47 -7.95
N TYR A 236 7.84 -30.75 -7.85
CA TYR A 236 6.82 -31.22 -6.92
C TYR A 236 7.14 -30.82 -5.47
N LYS A 237 8.37 -31.06 -4.99
CA LYS A 237 8.77 -30.66 -3.63
C LYS A 237 8.65 -29.15 -3.44
N THR A 238 9.14 -28.36 -4.39
CA THR A 238 9.10 -26.90 -4.34
C THR A 238 7.66 -26.40 -4.26
N VAL A 239 6.77 -26.88 -5.14
CA VAL A 239 5.35 -26.51 -5.19
C VAL A 239 4.59 -27.02 -3.96
N ILE A 240 4.94 -28.17 -3.40
CA ILE A 240 4.31 -28.69 -2.17
C ILE A 240 4.82 -27.97 -0.91
N ILE A 241 6.08 -27.56 -0.87
CA ILE A 241 6.64 -26.76 0.24
C ILE A 241 6.08 -25.32 0.20
N SER A 242 5.98 -24.71 -0.98
CA SER A 242 5.31 -23.41 -1.14
C SER A 242 3.82 -23.53 -0.85
N SER A 243 3.15 -24.58 -1.32
CA SER A 243 1.73 -24.79 -1.03
C SER A 243 1.44 -25.26 0.40
N ARG A 244 2.37 -25.81 1.18
CA ARG A 244 2.18 -25.96 2.63
C ARG A 244 2.19 -24.61 3.36
N LYS A 245 2.78 -23.57 2.77
CA LYS A 245 2.66 -22.17 3.20
C LYS A 245 1.38 -21.51 2.66
N GLU A 246 0.91 -21.88 1.46
CA GLU A 246 -0.31 -21.33 0.83
C GLU A 246 -1.63 -22.07 1.17
N ARG A 247 -1.63 -23.36 1.53
CA ARG A 247 -2.78 -24.21 1.94
C ARG A 247 -3.48 -23.73 3.23
N LYS A 248 -3.06 -22.59 3.79
CA LYS A 248 -3.84 -21.76 4.72
C LYS A 248 -4.83 -20.81 4.00
N LYS A 249 -4.93 -20.84 2.67
CA LYS A 249 -5.93 -20.16 1.84
C LYS A 249 -6.37 -21.15 0.75
N LYS A 250 -7.66 -21.49 0.68
CA LYS A 250 -8.21 -22.47 -0.27
C LYS A 250 -9.00 -21.78 -1.39
N PRO A 251 -8.87 -22.22 -2.66
CA PRO A 251 -9.77 -21.85 -3.75
C PRO A 251 -10.89 -22.88 -3.95
N THR A 252 -12.10 -22.38 -4.21
CA THR A 252 -13.34 -23.13 -4.50
C THR A 252 -13.56 -23.28 -6.00
N GLN A 253 -14.00 -24.46 -6.48
CA GLN A 253 -14.69 -24.62 -7.78
C GLN A 253 -15.53 -25.93 -7.85
N PRO A 254 -16.46 -26.09 -8.82
CA PRO A 254 -17.89 -26.29 -8.55
C PRO A 254 -18.43 -27.71 -8.86
N PRO A 255 -19.68 -28.04 -8.46
CA PRO A 255 -20.26 -29.37 -8.62
C PRO A 255 -21.14 -29.52 -9.88
N ALA A 256 -20.93 -30.60 -10.64
CA ALA A 256 -21.88 -31.08 -11.65
C ALA A 256 -22.77 -32.20 -11.07
N PHE A 257 -24.08 -32.03 -11.24
CA PHE A 257 -25.18 -32.83 -10.71
C PHE A 257 -25.40 -34.15 -11.47
N LEU A 258 -25.90 -35.17 -10.75
CA LEU A 258 -26.90 -36.10 -11.27
C LEU A 258 -28.16 -35.99 -10.40
N ILE A 259 -29.27 -35.73 -11.07
CA ILE A 259 -30.57 -35.35 -10.52
C ILE A 259 -31.29 -36.57 -9.95
N LYS A 260 -31.79 -36.44 -8.71
CA LYS A 260 -33.11 -36.94 -8.34
C LYS A 260 -33.88 -35.79 -7.66
N LYS A 261 -35.13 -35.60 -8.08
CA LYS A 261 -36.07 -34.57 -7.62
C LYS A 261 -36.16 -34.54 -6.09
N GLU A 262 -35.48 -33.59 -5.45
CA GLU A 262 -35.73 -33.10 -4.09
C GLU A 262 -35.30 -31.62 -4.06
N GLU A 263 -36.05 -30.80 -3.34
CA GLU A 263 -36.11 -29.32 -3.35
C GLU A 263 -34.78 -28.57 -3.57
N MET A 264 -34.81 -27.57 -4.48
CA MET A 264 -33.61 -26.87 -4.97
C MET A 264 -32.92 -26.01 -3.89
N ILE A 265 -31.80 -26.50 -3.36
CA ILE A 265 -30.81 -25.70 -2.62
C ILE A 265 -29.90 -25.00 -3.65
N LYS A 266 -29.63 -23.69 -3.51
CA LYS A 266 -28.72 -22.95 -4.42
C LYS A 266 -27.36 -23.68 -4.51
N PRO A 267 -26.76 -23.84 -5.72
CA PRO A 267 -25.48 -24.53 -5.88
C PRO A 267 -24.38 -23.88 -5.02
N GLY A 268 -23.62 -24.70 -4.28
CA GLY A 268 -22.45 -24.25 -3.50
C GLY A 268 -22.69 -24.00 -1.99
N ILE A 269 -23.92 -23.73 -1.54
CA ILE A 269 -24.20 -23.45 -0.10
C ILE A 269 -23.80 -24.63 0.80
N ALA A 270 -24.13 -25.86 0.39
CA ALA A 270 -23.75 -27.05 1.14
C ALA A 270 -22.23 -27.18 1.28
N GLU A 271 -21.44 -26.81 0.27
CA GLU A 271 -19.98 -26.88 0.37
C GLU A 271 -19.45 -25.82 1.34
N ILE A 272 -19.99 -24.60 1.32
CA ILE A 272 -19.67 -23.53 2.30
C ILE A 272 -19.89 -24.03 3.74
N ILE A 273 -21.06 -24.63 4.02
CA ILE A 273 -21.38 -25.16 5.36
C ILE A 273 -20.48 -26.34 5.72
N LYS A 274 -20.17 -27.21 4.76
CA LYS A 274 -19.31 -28.39 4.97
C LYS A 274 -17.90 -27.98 5.35
N ASP A 275 -17.36 -26.92 4.75
CA ASP A 275 -16.01 -26.44 5.01
C ASP A 275 -15.94 -25.67 6.33
N ALA A 276 -16.98 -24.90 6.66
CA ALA A 276 -17.02 -24.10 7.88
C ALA A 276 -17.28 -24.90 9.17
N TYR A 277 -18.01 -26.01 9.11
CA TYR A 277 -18.43 -26.76 10.30
C TYR A 277 -17.96 -28.21 10.32
N THR A 278 -17.60 -28.67 11.52
CA THR A 278 -17.30 -30.09 11.77
C THR A 278 -18.60 -30.89 11.92
N ALA A 279 -18.53 -32.21 11.71
CA ALA A 279 -19.67 -33.09 11.96
C ALA A 279 -20.13 -33.04 13.42
N LYS A 280 -19.19 -32.88 14.37
CA LYS A 280 -19.51 -32.72 15.80
C LYS A 280 -20.34 -31.46 16.04
N ALA A 281 -19.88 -30.31 15.56
CA ALA A 281 -20.59 -29.04 15.72
C ALA A 281 -22.00 -29.10 15.13
N LEU A 282 -22.17 -29.64 13.91
CA LEU A 282 -23.50 -29.77 13.29
C LEU A 282 -24.42 -30.72 14.06
N ARG A 283 -23.90 -31.81 14.66
CA ARG A 283 -24.70 -32.72 15.50
C ARG A 283 -25.20 -32.05 16.77
N GLU A 284 -24.41 -31.15 17.35
CA GLU A 284 -24.79 -30.40 18.55
C GLU A 284 -25.74 -29.25 18.23
N LEU A 285 -25.59 -28.62 17.07
CA LEU A 285 -26.54 -27.62 16.56
C LEU A 285 -27.86 -28.25 16.12
N PHE A 286 -27.86 -29.53 15.71
CA PHE A 286 -29.05 -30.20 15.21
C PHE A 286 -30.26 -30.17 16.16
N PRO A 287 -30.16 -30.64 17.42
CA PRO A 287 -31.30 -30.61 18.34
C PRO A 287 -31.75 -29.20 18.70
N LEU A 288 -30.86 -28.20 18.62
CA LEU A 288 -31.17 -26.81 18.98
C LEU A 288 -31.83 -26.06 17.82
N TYR A 289 -31.21 -26.10 16.64
CA TYR A 289 -31.55 -25.18 15.55
C TYR A 289 -31.80 -25.87 14.19
N LEU A 290 -31.24 -27.05 13.91
CA LEU A 290 -31.34 -27.64 12.56
C LEU A 290 -32.48 -28.65 12.39
N ARG A 291 -32.95 -29.28 13.48
CA ARG A 291 -34.02 -30.30 13.44
C ARG A 291 -35.28 -29.84 12.68
N PRO A 292 -35.77 -28.59 12.80
CA PRO A 292 -36.97 -28.13 12.08
C PRO A 292 -36.83 -28.05 10.55
N PHE A 293 -35.64 -28.30 10.01
CA PHE A 293 -35.30 -28.26 8.58
C PHE A 293 -34.95 -29.65 8.00
N ALA A 294 -35.05 -30.70 8.80
CA ALA A 294 -34.87 -32.08 8.36
C ALA A 294 -36.19 -32.66 7.85
N ASP A 295 -36.18 -33.32 6.69
CA ASP A 295 -37.38 -33.96 6.13
C ASP A 295 -37.52 -35.40 6.62
N GLU A 296 -38.65 -36.05 6.37
CA GLU A 296 -38.80 -37.48 6.68
C GLU A 296 -37.72 -38.35 6.02
N SER A 297 -37.26 -38.01 4.81
CA SER A 297 -36.16 -38.71 4.15
C SER A 297 -34.81 -38.53 4.86
N ASP A 298 -34.59 -37.40 5.55
CA ASP A 298 -33.42 -37.16 6.40
C ASP A 298 -33.48 -37.96 7.71
N LEU A 299 -34.69 -38.25 8.20
CA LEU A 299 -34.95 -38.88 9.49
C LEU A 299 -35.20 -40.40 9.38
N LYS A 300 -35.44 -40.93 8.18
CA LYS A 300 -35.69 -42.36 7.92
C LYS A 300 -34.45 -43.20 8.18
N MET A 301 -34.50 -43.97 9.27
CA MET A 301 -33.57 -45.04 9.60
C MET A 301 -34.35 -46.27 10.06
N SER A 302 -33.85 -47.48 9.80
CA SER A 302 -34.39 -48.70 10.42
C SER A 302 -34.08 -48.69 11.94
N GLY A 303 -35.06 -48.32 12.78
CA GLY A 303 -34.95 -48.29 14.25
C GLY A 303 -35.10 -46.90 14.90
N LYS A 304 -34.77 -46.76 16.19
CA LYS A 304 -34.83 -45.46 16.92
C LYS A 304 -33.85 -44.44 16.32
N PHE A 305 -34.37 -43.26 15.96
CA PHE A 305 -33.60 -42.13 15.41
C PHE A 305 -32.50 -41.67 16.38
N SER A 306 -31.29 -41.44 15.85
CA SER A 306 -30.19 -40.84 16.60
C SER A 306 -29.35 -39.96 15.69
N VAL A 307 -29.19 -38.69 16.07
CA VAL A 307 -28.37 -37.69 15.33
C VAL A 307 -26.91 -38.14 15.19
N HIS A 308 -26.41 -38.99 16.09
CA HIS A 308 -25.03 -39.49 16.05
C HIS A 308 -24.80 -40.43 14.87
N LYS A 309 -25.87 -41.04 14.33
CA LYS A 309 -25.83 -41.89 13.15
C LYS A 309 -25.91 -41.10 11.83
N MET A 310 -26.18 -39.79 11.87
CA MET A 310 -26.21 -38.96 10.68
C MET A 310 -24.80 -38.69 10.15
N THR A 311 -24.65 -38.79 8.83
CA THR A 311 -23.40 -38.44 8.14
C THR A 311 -23.20 -36.92 8.11
N LYS A 312 -21.94 -36.47 8.00
CA LYS A 312 -21.62 -35.04 7.83
C LYS A 312 -22.37 -34.45 6.62
N SER A 313 -22.44 -35.20 5.51
CA SER A 313 -23.14 -34.78 4.30
C SER A 313 -24.64 -34.51 4.54
N GLN A 314 -25.33 -35.39 5.27
CA GLN A 314 -26.74 -35.19 5.63
C GLN A 314 -26.92 -33.93 6.50
N LEU A 315 -26.11 -33.77 7.54
CA LEU A 315 -26.18 -32.59 8.43
C LEU A 315 -25.89 -31.28 7.70
N THR A 316 -24.89 -31.29 6.82
CA THR A 316 -24.56 -30.17 5.94
C THR A 316 -25.73 -29.83 5.03
N ARG A 317 -26.36 -30.83 4.37
CA ARG A 317 -27.52 -30.62 3.50
C ARG A 317 -28.67 -29.97 4.26
N ILE A 318 -28.97 -30.46 5.46
CA ILE A 318 -30.04 -29.92 6.32
C ILE A 318 -29.74 -28.48 6.71
N CYS A 319 -28.51 -28.18 7.14
CA CYS A 319 -28.12 -26.82 7.46
C CYS A 319 -28.17 -25.90 6.22
N ALA A 320 -27.77 -26.38 5.04
CA ALA A 320 -27.85 -25.61 3.80
C ALA A 320 -29.28 -25.24 3.38
N LYS A 321 -30.29 -26.04 3.75
CA LYS A 321 -31.71 -25.71 3.52
C LYS A 321 -32.14 -24.41 4.18
N ILE A 322 -31.50 -24.00 5.29
CA ILE A 322 -31.79 -22.73 5.97
C ILE A 322 -31.66 -21.55 5.01
N PHE A 323 -30.67 -21.60 4.11
CA PHE A 323 -30.35 -20.54 3.16
C PHE A 323 -30.97 -20.76 1.78
N SER A 324 -31.93 -21.69 1.64
CA SER A 324 -32.60 -21.95 0.36
C SER A 324 -33.69 -20.91 0.04
N ASP A 325 -34.36 -20.37 1.07
CA ASP A 325 -35.32 -19.29 0.95
C ASP A 325 -35.41 -18.47 2.25
N ARG A 326 -36.03 -17.29 2.13
CA ARG A 326 -36.15 -16.33 3.23
C ARG A 326 -37.01 -16.84 4.40
N THR A 327 -38.06 -17.61 4.14
CA THR A 327 -38.97 -18.14 5.16
C THR A 327 -38.23 -19.13 6.07
N ARG A 328 -37.42 -20.02 5.48
CA ARG A 328 -36.59 -20.97 6.22
C ARG A 328 -35.54 -20.25 7.07
N PHE A 329 -34.91 -19.20 6.52
CA PHE A 329 -33.95 -18.41 7.27
C PHE A 329 -34.58 -17.66 8.45
N GLU A 330 -35.74 -17.02 8.25
CA GLU A 330 -36.46 -16.32 9.32
C GLU A 330 -36.93 -17.29 10.41
N LYS A 331 -37.41 -18.47 10.02
CA LYS A 331 -37.70 -19.56 10.97
C LYS A 331 -36.45 -19.96 11.77
N PHE A 332 -35.28 -20.03 11.13
CA PHE A 332 -34.03 -20.37 11.82
C PHE A 332 -33.62 -19.31 12.84
N LEU A 333 -33.71 -18.02 12.48
CA LEU A 333 -33.44 -16.93 13.42
C LEU A 333 -34.38 -16.94 14.62
N SER A 334 -35.66 -17.30 14.43
CA SER A 334 -36.64 -17.37 15.53
C SER A 334 -36.32 -18.41 16.61
N LEU A 335 -35.41 -19.35 16.34
CA LEU A 335 -34.97 -20.37 17.28
C LEU A 335 -33.84 -19.90 18.20
N PHE A 336 -33.21 -18.75 17.91
CA PHE A 336 -32.08 -18.27 18.68
C PHE A 336 -32.51 -17.58 19.99
N PRO A 337 -31.83 -17.89 21.11
CA PRO A 337 -31.88 -17.06 22.30
C PRO A 337 -31.48 -15.61 21.98
N GLY A 338 -32.00 -14.64 22.73
CA GLY A 338 -31.73 -13.21 22.50
C GLY A 338 -30.23 -12.88 22.44
N GLU A 339 -29.45 -13.44 23.37
CA GLU A 339 -27.99 -13.27 23.43
C GLU A 339 -27.29 -13.81 22.17
N VAL A 340 -27.67 -14.99 21.68
CA VAL A 340 -27.10 -15.58 20.46
C VAL A 340 -27.40 -14.71 19.24
N MET A 341 -28.62 -14.17 19.16
CA MET A 341 -29.03 -13.28 18.07
C MET A 341 -28.27 -11.95 18.09
N GLN A 342 -28.05 -11.36 19.27
CA GLN A 342 -27.26 -10.15 19.44
C GLN A 342 -25.79 -10.36 19.03
N ILE A 343 -25.18 -11.46 19.47
CA ILE A 343 -23.81 -11.83 19.09
C ILE A 343 -23.74 -12.08 17.58
N LEU A 344 -24.72 -12.78 17.00
CA LEU A 344 -24.77 -13.03 15.56
C LEU A 344 -24.78 -11.73 14.77
N HIS A 345 -25.60 -10.75 15.15
CA HIS A 345 -25.63 -9.46 14.48
C HIS A 345 -24.26 -8.77 14.49
N ILE A 346 -23.56 -8.77 15.63
CA ILE A 346 -22.22 -8.18 15.72
C ILE A 346 -21.24 -8.95 14.84
N VAL A 347 -21.14 -10.26 15.00
CA VAL A 347 -20.16 -11.09 14.27
C VAL A 347 -20.42 -11.06 12.75
N VAL A 348 -21.69 -11.01 12.32
CA VAL A 348 -22.06 -10.94 10.90
C VAL A 348 -21.77 -9.56 10.31
N TRP A 349 -22.11 -8.48 11.00
CA TRP A 349 -21.96 -7.15 10.40
C TRP A 349 -20.57 -6.56 10.65
N GLU A 350 -20.04 -6.59 11.88
CA GLU A 350 -18.68 -6.09 12.16
C GLU A 350 -17.58 -6.98 11.54
N GLY A 351 -17.82 -8.30 11.47
CA GLY A 351 -16.84 -9.26 10.98
C GLY A 351 -15.58 -9.36 11.85
N GLY A 352 -14.64 -10.23 11.42
CA GLY A 352 -13.40 -10.45 12.16
C GLY A 352 -13.60 -11.30 13.42
N ARG A 353 -12.73 -11.08 14.41
CA ARG A 353 -12.72 -11.80 15.69
C ARG A 353 -13.12 -10.86 16.82
N HIS A 354 -14.03 -11.30 17.69
CA HIS A 354 -14.48 -10.55 18.85
C HIS A 354 -14.22 -11.34 20.13
N THR A 355 -13.74 -10.69 21.20
CA THR A 355 -13.42 -11.36 22.46
C THR A 355 -14.69 -11.87 23.15
N ALA A 356 -14.58 -12.99 23.86
CA ALA A 356 -15.63 -13.50 24.73
C ALA A 356 -15.95 -12.50 25.86
N GLU A 357 -14.93 -11.81 26.36
CA GLU A 357 -15.07 -10.73 27.34
C GLU A 357 -15.98 -9.60 26.85
N LYS A 358 -15.85 -9.16 25.58
CA LYS A 358 -16.74 -8.15 24.99
C LYS A 358 -18.20 -8.58 25.11
N PHE A 359 -18.51 -9.83 24.76
CA PHE A 359 -19.90 -10.32 24.80
C PHE A 359 -20.41 -10.54 26.22
N LYS A 360 -19.55 -10.95 27.16
CA LYS A 360 -19.90 -11.02 28.58
C LYS A 360 -20.24 -9.62 29.13
N ASN A 361 -19.44 -8.60 28.80
CA ASN A 361 -19.66 -7.24 29.29
C ASN A 361 -20.89 -6.58 28.65
N MET A 362 -21.14 -6.81 27.35
CA MET A 362 -22.26 -6.21 26.64
C MET A 362 -23.61 -6.89 26.93
N PHE A 363 -23.63 -8.21 27.06
CA PHE A 363 -24.87 -9.00 27.09
C PHE A 363 -24.97 -9.98 28.27
N GLY A 364 -23.95 -10.09 29.12
CA GLY A 364 -23.89 -11.12 30.16
C GLY A 364 -23.65 -12.54 29.60
N ALA A 365 -23.28 -12.68 28.33
CA ALA A 365 -23.23 -13.97 27.65
C ALA A 365 -21.99 -14.80 28.04
N GLU A 366 -22.22 -15.95 28.69
CA GLU A 366 -21.18 -16.94 29.01
C GLU A 366 -20.89 -17.86 27.82
N VAL A 367 -20.21 -17.31 26.82
CA VAL A 367 -19.90 -18.02 25.56
C VAL A 367 -18.87 -19.14 25.70
N VAL A 368 -18.00 -19.08 26.71
CA VAL A 368 -16.95 -20.06 26.99
C VAL A 368 -17.17 -20.67 28.36
N THR A 369 -17.09 -21.99 28.43
CA THR A 369 -17.19 -22.79 29.67
C THR A 369 -15.87 -23.51 29.91
N PHE A 370 -15.43 -23.55 31.17
CA PHE A 370 -14.21 -24.23 31.57
C PHE A 370 -14.57 -25.57 32.24
N PRO A 371 -14.05 -26.72 31.77
CA PRO A 371 -14.27 -28.00 32.44
C PRO A 371 -13.75 -27.95 33.88
N LYS A 372 -14.50 -28.51 34.84
CA LYS A 372 -14.00 -28.64 36.22
C LYS A 372 -12.73 -29.51 36.23
N GLN A 373 -11.65 -29.01 36.82
CA GLN A 373 -10.40 -29.76 36.97
C GLN A 373 -10.64 -31.09 37.71
N GLU A 374 -10.31 -32.22 37.09
CA GLU A 374 -10.08 -33.47 37.83
C GLU A 374 -8.75 -33.35 38.58
N LYS A 375 -8.77 -33.63 39.89
CA LYS A 375 -7.67 -33.36 40.85
C LYS A 375 -6.32 -34.01 40.53
N ASP A 376 -6.22 -34.91 39.55
CA ASP A 376 -5.05 -35.79 39.42
C ASP A 376 -4.16 -35.59 38.18
N ARG A 377 -4.35 -34.55 37.36
CA ARG A 377 -3.39 -34.25 36.28
C ARG A 377 -3.18 -32.75 36.08
N TYR A 378 -1.92 -32.32 36.09
CA TYR A 378 -1.43 -31.03 35.58
C TYR A 378 -1.66 -30.90 34.05
N ARG A 379 -2.91 -31.05 33.60
CA ARG A 379 -3.29 -30.88 32.21
C ARG A 379 -4.25 -29.70 32.15
N TYR A 380 -3.68 -28.55 31.79
CA TYR A 380 -4.42 -27.31 31.56
C TYR A 380 -5.57 -27.56 30.58
N THR A 381 -6.81 -27.33 31.01
CA THR A 381 -8.03 -27.49 30.19
C THR A 381 -8.33 -26.19 29.44
N SER A 382 -8.30 -26.25 28.11
CA SER A 382 -8.77 -25.14 27.25
C SER A 382 -10.27 -24.92 27.42
N GLY A 383 -10.71 -23.66 27.38
CA GLY A 383 -12.14 -23.31 27.38
C GLY A 383 -12.87 -23.91 26.18
N GLU A 384 -14.10 -24.39 26.41
CA GLU A 384 -14.99 -24.89 25.37
C GLU A 384 -16.11 -23.90 25.07
N ILE A 385 -16.52 -23.81 23.80
CA ILE A 385 -17.68 -23.00 23.42
C ILE A 385 -18.98 -23.66 23.89
N GLY A 386 -19.81 -22.88 24.57
CA GLY A 386 -21.13 -23.30 25.03
C GLY A 386 -22.02 -23.74 23.87
N THR A 387 -22.86 -24.76 24.09
CA THR A 387 -23.67 -25.40 23.02
C THR A 387 -24.51 -24.41 22.20
N PRO A 388 -25.22 -23.41 22.80
CA PRO A 388 -26.01 -22.43 22.04
C PRO A 388 -25.19 -21.58 21.05
N TYR A 389 -23.88 -21.44 21.31
CA TYR A 389 -22.97 -20.57 20.59
C TYR A 389 -22.14 -21.31 19.52
N ARG A 390 -22.31 -22.64 19.36
CA ARG A 390 -21.52 -23.46 18.41
C ARG A 390 -21.74 -23.15 16.93
N LEU A 391 -22.63 -22.20 16.63
CA LEU A 391 -22.72 -21.55 15.34
C LEU A 391 -21.45 -20.73 15.02
N PHE A 392 -20.77 -20.21 16.04
CA PHE A 392 -19.53 -19.43 15.89
C PHE A 392 -18.30 -20.32 15.98
N GLN A 393 -17.20 -19.90 15.34
CA GLN A 393 -15.89 -20.50 15.55
C GLN A 393 -15.21 -19.86 16.76
N LEU A 394 -14.75 -20.70 17.70
CA LEU A 394 -13.94 -20.29 18.84
C LEU A 394 -12.45 -20.36 18.48
N HIS A 395 -11.71 -19.28 18.73
CA HIS A 395 -10.26 -19.21 18.59
C HIS A 395 -9.64 -18.85 19.94
N GLU A 396 -8.63 -19.59 20.36
CA GLU A 396 -7.88 -19.32 21.58
C GLU A 396 -6.51 -18.70 21.22
N GLU A 397 -6.14 -17.61 21.89
CA GLU A 397 -4.78 -17.06 21.85
C GLU A 397 -3.90 -17.64 22.97
N TYR A 398 -2.62 -17.84 22.67
CA TYR A 398 -1.64 -18.38 23.62
C TYR A 398 -1.39 -17.40 24.79
N ALA A 399 -1.56 -17.85 26.05
CA ALA A 399 -1.08 -17.10 27.22
C ALA A 399 0.36 -17.47 27.56
N HIS A 400 1.14 -16.46 27.93
CA HIS A 400 2.49 -16.67 28.42
C HIS A 400 2.56 -16.94 29.93
N TYR A 401 1.52 -16.68 30.73
CA TYR A 401 1.52 -16.94 32.18
C TYR A 401 0.11 -17.14 32.74
N GLY A 402 -0.08 -18.23 33.50
CA GLY A 402 -0.97 -18.39 34.67
C GLY A 402 -2.49 -18.22 34.56
N ASP A 403 -3.00 -17.35 33.68
CA ASP A 403 -4.41 -16.95 33.63
C ASP A 403 -5.14 -17.70 32.51
N TYR A 404 -5.60 -18.91 32.82
CA TYR A 404 -6.25 -19.82 31.87
C TYR A 404 -7.76 -19.57 31.72
N ASP A 405 -8.36 -18.83 32.67
CA ASP A 405 -9.77 -18.46 32.69
C ASP A 405 -10.03 -17.03 32.13
N ASP A 406 -9.00 -16.40 31.56
CA ASP A 406 -9.08 -15.07 30.96
C ASP A 406 -9.87 -15.09 29.64
N LEU A 407 -11.08 -14.51 29.68
CA LEU A 407 -12.00 -14.41 28.55
C LEU A 407 -11.49 -13.51 27.42
N SER A 408 -10.50 -12.64 27.66
CA SER A 408 -9.90 -11.79 26.64
C SER A 408 -9.13 -12.61 25.58
N ARG A 409 -8.72 -13.84 25.93
CA ARG A 409 -7.97 -14.76 25.06
C ARG A 409 -8.84 -15.56 24.10
N TYR A 410 -10.14 -15.65 24.38
CA TYR A 410 -11.09 -16.42 23.60
C TYR A 410 -11.84 -15.51 22.64
N HIS A 411 -11.89 -15.90 21.37
CA HIS A 411 -12.44 -15.08 20.31
C HIS A 411 -13.48 -15.83 19.51
N LEU A 412 -14.62 -15.19 19.26
CA LEU A 412 -15.65 -15.70 18.37
C LEU A 412 -15.52 -15.03 17.01
N SER A 413 -15.73 -15.82 15.96
CA SER A 413 -15.87 -15.34 14.59
C SER A 413 -16.89 -16.18 13.83
N LEU A 414 -17.18 -15.75 12.60
CA LEU A 414 -17.87 -16.56 11.61
C LEU A 414 -16.98 -16.71 10.38
N GLU A 415 -16.94 -17.91 9.81
CA GLU A 415 -16.26 -18.18 8.53
C GLU A 415 -16.78 -17.19 7.47
N LYS A 416 -15.88 -16.71 6.59
CA LYS A 416 -16.13 -15.57 5.70
C LYS A 416 -17.28 -15.81 4.73
N ASP A 417 -17.39 -17.01 4.16
CA ASP A 417 -18.43 -17.33 3.20
C ASP A 417 -19.76 -17.67 3.90
N VAL A 418 -19.71 -18.31 5.08
CA VAL A 418 -20.90 -18.45 5.94
C VAL A 418 -21.43 -17.06 6.33
N ARG A 419 -20.57 -16.13 6.72
CA ARG A 419 -20.93 -14.75 7.03
C ARG A 419 -21.65 -14.07 5.86
N LYS A 420 -21.17 -14.23 4.63
CA LYS A 420 -21.86 -13.69 3.44
C LYS A 420 -23.26 -14.26 3.27
N LEU A 421 -23.45 -15.56 3.52
CA LEU A 421 -24.78 -16.17 3.51
C LEU A 421 -25.69 -15.51 4.55
N PHE A 422 -25.20 -15.27 5.78
CA PHE A 422 -25.98 -14.53 6.77
C PHE A 422 -26.28 -13.09 6.33
N MET A 423 -25.32 -12.37 5.74
CA MET A 423 -25.54 -11.00 5.25
C MET A 423 -26.60 -10.89 4.14
N GLU A 424 -26.82 -11.95 3.35
CA GLU A 424 -27.85 -11.98 2.30
C GLU A 424 -29.28 -11.92 2.86
N TYR A 425 -29.51 -12.55 4.01
CA TYR A 425 -30.85 -12.70 4.58
C TYR A 425 -31.06 -11.91 5.89
N LEU A 426 -30.00 -11.63 6.64
CA LEU A 426 -30.07 -10.84 7.86
C LEU A 426 -30.32 -9.37 7.51
N SER A 427 -31.17 -8.70 8.29
CA SER A 427 -31.39 -7.27 8.06
C SER A 427 -30.13 -6.47 8.40
N PRO A 428 -29.69 -5.56 7.51
CA PRO A 428 -28.54 -4.71 7.79
C PRO A 428 -28.82 -3.78 8.98
N PRO A 429 -27.82 -3.51 9.83
CA PRO A 429 -27.93 -2.51 10.87
C PRO A 429 -28.23 -1.15 10.26
N ARG A 430 -28.82 -0.25 11.06
CA ARG A 430 -29.12 1.13 10.64
C ARG A 430 -27.90 1.82 10.02
N ASP A 431 -26.72 1.62 10.61
CA ASP A 431 -25.48 2.28 10.18
C ASP A 431 -24.76 1.57 9.01
N TYR A 432 -25.40 0.58 8.38
CA TYR A 432 -24.92 0.00 7.11
C TYR A 432 -24.94 1.03 5.96
N ARG A 433 -25.84 2.01 6.06
CA ARG A 433 -25.94 3.16 5.16
C ARG A 433 -25.44 4.41 5.86
N ILE A 434 -25.07 5.40 5.05
CA ILE A 434 -24.82 6.76 5.54
C ILE A 434 -26.16 7.39 5.92
N ASN A 435 -26.24 7.87 7.16
CA ASN A 435 -27.44 8.42 7.78
C ASN A 435 -27.24 9.92 7.99
N PRO A 436 -27.85 10.79 7.15
CA PRO A 436 -27.81 12.22 7.39
C PRO A 436 -28.55 12.59 8.68
N LEU A 437 -28.04 13.60 9.35
CA LEU A 437 -28.62 14.21 10.54
C LEU A 437 -29.23 15.55 10.18
N SER A 438 -30.45 15.81 10.66
CA SER A 438 -31.09 17.13 10.54
C SER A 438 -30.42 18.17 11.42
N GLN A 439 -29.89 17.75 12.58
CA GLN A 439 -29.16 18.57 13.55
C GLN A 439 -28.06 17.72 14.21
N ILE A 440 -26.97 18.38 14.61
CA ILE A 440 -25.88 17.78 15.38
C ILE A 440 -25.88 18.35 16.80
N GLU A 441 -25.37 17.57 17.74
CA GLU A 441 -25.09 18.05 19.09
C GLU A 441 -23.98 19.10 19.07
N LYS A 442 -23.97 20.00 20.06
CA LYS A 442 -22.93 21.00 20.19
C LYS A 442 -21.59 20.33 20.49
N THR A 443 -20.59 20.57 19.66
CA THR A 443 -19.20 20.15 19.86
C THR A 443 -18.34 21.32 20.34
N ALA A 444 -17.16 21.02 20.87
CA ALA A 444 -16.18 22.03 21.28
C ALA A 444 -15.69 22.86 20.09
N VAL A 445 -15.42 22.20 18.95
CA VAL A 445 -14.99 22.87 17.72
C VAL A 445 -15.91 22.51 16.56
N LEU A 446 -16.30 23.56 15.83
CA LEU A 446 -16.84 23.47 14.48
C LEU A 446 -15.84 24.11 13.52
N PHE A 447 -15.27 23.29 12.64
CA PHE A 447 -14.26 23.67 11.68
C PHE A 447 -14.85 23.65 10.26
N GLU A 448 -14.91 24.82 9.65
CA GLU A 448 -15.31 25.02 8.25
C GLU A 448 -14.13 25.70 7.52
N ASP A 449 -13.58 25.04 6.51
CA ASP A 449 -12.42 25.57 5.77
C ASP A 449 -12.77 26.78 4.91
N ARG A 450 -13.97 26.79 4.33
CA ARG A 450 -14.49 27.87 3.47
C ARG A 450 -13.53 28.23 2.33
N ASP A 451 -13.05 27.20 1.61
CA ASP A 451 -12.11 27.29 0.48
C ASP A 451 -10.72 27.83 0.84
N TRP A 452 -10.42 28.06 2.12
CA TRP A 452 -9.14 28.62 2.56
C TRP A 452 -7.96 27.77 2.08
N ALA A 453 -8.04 26.44 2.22
CA ALA A 453 -6.95 25.55 1.83
C ALA A 453 -6.66 25.61 0.33
N ALA A 454 -7.71 25.70 -0.50
CA ALA A 454 -7.57 25.83 -1.95
C ALA A 454 -6.96 27.18 -2.35
N ALA A 455 -7.36 28.27 -1.69
CA ALA A 455 -6.83 29.60 -1.93
C ALA A 455 -5.37 29.79 -1.46
N HIS A 456 -4.99 29.14 -0.34
CA HIS A 456 -3.66 29.29 0.26
C HIS A 456 -2.67 28.19 -0.18
N MET A 457 -3.08 27.29 -1.07
CA MET A 457 -2.22 26.20 -1.54
C MET A 457 -0.88 26.67 -2.13
N PRO A 458 -0.79 27.75 -2.95
CA PRO A 458 0.49 28.26 -3.43
C PRO A 458 1.44 28.65 -2.29
N LEU A 459 0.93 29.30 -1.24
CA LEU A 459 1.73 29.70 -0.08
C LEU A 459 2.26 28.50 0.70
N LEU A 460 1.40 27.51 0.93
CA LEU A 460 1.77 26.28 1.64
C LEU A 460 2.84 25.48 0.86
N GLN A 461 2.69 25.36 -0.46
CA GLN A 461 3.68 24.73 -1.33
C GLN A 461 5.01 25.49 -1.28
N GLU A 462 4.97 26.82 -1.38
CA GLU A 462 6.17 27.65 -1.39
C GLU A 462 6.93 27.57 -0.06
N PHE A 463 6.24 27.58 1.07
CA PHE A 463 6.86 27.40 2.39
C PHE A 463 7.65 26.10 2.49
N VAL A 464 7.09 25.00 1.98
CA VAL A 464 7.71 23.68 2.00
C VAL A 464 8.87 23.64 1.01
N ARG A 465 8.68 24.14 -0.22
CA ARG A 465 9.69 24.22 -1.27
C ARG A 465 10.93 24.99 -0.81
N GLN A 466 10.74 26.04 -0.02
CA GLN A 466 11.83 26.82 0.54
C GLN A 466 12.61 26.12 1.67
N GLY A 467 12.26 24.89 2.05
CA GLY A 467 12.88 24.16 3.15
C GLY A 467 12.37 24.59 4.53
N GLY A 468 11.16 25.19 4.60
CA GLY A 468 10.55 25.62 5.86
C GLY A 468 10.22 24.45 6.81
N VAL A 469 9.96 23.27 6.26
CA VAL A 469 9.72 22.04 7.04
C VAL A 469 11.04 21.36 7.36
N ARG A 470 11.33 21.19 8.66
CA ARG A 470 12.58 20.59 9.14
C ARG A 470 12.32 19.27 9.85
N TYR A 471 13.23 18.33 9.69
CA TYR A 471 13.13 16.99 10.25
C TYR A 471 14.13 16.75 11.38
N SER A 472 13.83 15.79 12.26
CA SER A 472 14.77 15.28 13.27
C SER A 472 16.04 14.72 12.61
N LYS A 473 17.12 14.54 13.38
CA LYS A 473 18.37 13.93 12.87
C LYS A 473 18.16 12.57 12.18
N SER A 474 17.14 11.82 12.62
CA SER A 474 16.75 10.54 12.03
C SER A 474 15.94 10.67 10.72
N GLY A 475 15.54 11.87 10.32
CA GLY A 475 14.67 12.14 9.17
C GLY A 475 13.20 11.76 9.38
N LYS A 476 12.82 11.18 10.53
CA LYS A 476 11.50 10.54 10.71
C LYS A 476 10.39 11.45 11.21
N LYS A 477 10.72 12.46 12.03
CA LYS A 477 9.71 13.34 12.66
C LYS A 477 9.93 14.79 12.24
N ILE A 478 8.85 15.48 11.90
CA ILE A 478 8.87 16.92 11.67
C ILE A 478 9.12 17.63 13.01
N LEU A 479 10.05 18.59 13.02
CA LEU A 479 10.38 19.36 14.21
C LEU A 479 9.24 20.31 14.56
N ILE A 480 8.87 20.34 15.83
CA ILE A 480 7.78 21.21 16.31
C ILE A 480 8.02 22.68 15.97
N GLY A 481 9.27 23.16 16.05
CA GLY A 481 9.62 24.53 15.68
C GLY A 481 9.29 24.88 14.23
N SER A 482 9.43 23.93 13.29
CA SER A 482 9.02 24.16 11.90
C SER A 482 7.50 24.17 11.71
N LEU A 483 6.75 23.38 12.49
CA LEU A 483 5.29 23.44 12.48
C LEU A 483 4.79 24.78 13.04
N LYS A 484 5.36 25.26 14.15
CA LYS A 484 5.02 26.58 14.70
C LYS A 484 5.26 27.71 13.69
N GLN A 485 6.40 27.65 13.01
CA GLN A 485 6.75 28.62 11.98
C GLN A 485 5.76 28.54 10.82
N MET A 486 5.46 27.35 10.31
CA MET A 486 4.52 27.17 9.21
C MET A 486 3.12 27.66 9.57
N ALA A 487 2.61 27.31 10.75
CA ALA A 487 1.31 27.75 11.23
C ALA A 487 1.19 29.28 11.26
N SER A 488 2.21 29.95 11.80
CA SER A 488 2.27 31.41 11.87
C SER A 488 2.43 32.06 10.48
N SER A 489 3.45 31.65 9.71
CA SER A 489 3.78 32.25 8.41
C SER A 489 2.69 32.03 7.35
N CYS A 490 1.99 30.90 7.41
CA CYS A 490 0.92 30.58 6.46
C CYS A 490 -0.48 30.94 6.99
N GLY A 491 -0.62 31.42 8.24
CA GLY A 491 -1.91 31.76 8.82
C GLY A 491 -2.85 30.56 9.01
N ILE A 492 -2.32 29.39 9.36
CA ILE A 492 -3.09 28.14 9.46
C ILE A 492 -3.96 28.17 10.72
N ARG A 493 -5.28 28.08 10.55
CA ARG A 493 -6.21 27.81 11.65
C ARG A 493 -6.28 26.31 11.93
N GLU A 494 -5.95 25.90 13.15
CA GLU A 494 -5.89 24.52 13.61
C GLU A 494 -7.26 23.92 13.94
N PHE A 495 -7.35 22.58 13.97
CA PHE A 495 -8.57 21.86 14.33
C PHE A 495 -8.89 21.95 15.83
N TYR A 496 -7.85 21.93 16.67
CA TYR A 496 -7.98 22.05 18.12
C TYR A 496 -7.33 23.37 18.56
N ASP A 497 -7.99 24.08 19.47
CA ASP A 497 -7.54 25.36 20.02
C ASP A 497 -6.70 25.20 21.30
N SER A 498 -6.69 24.01 21.87
CA SER A 498 -6.09 23.67 23.15
C SER A 498 -5.55 22.25 23.14
N GLY A 499 -4.66 21.94 24.09
CA GLY A 499 -4.03 20.63 24.22
C GLY A 499 -2.51 20.69 24.12
N ASP A 500 -1.91 19.58 23.68
CA ASP A 500 -0.48 19.44 23.49
C ASP A 500 -0.01 19.82 22.08
N ASN A 501 1.29 19.68 21.82
CA ASN A 501 1.84 19.96 20.50
C ASN A 501 1.32 19.04 19.36
N GLU A 502 0.70 17.90 19.68
CA GLU A 502 0.17 16.98 18.66
C GLU A 502 -1.23 17.38 18.21
N THR A 503 -2.03 17.89 19.15
CA THR A 503 -3.36 18.46 18.91
C THR A 503 -3.27 19.88 18.34
N LEU A 504 -2.42 20.74 18.92
CA LEU A 504 -2.27 22.15 18.54
C LEU A 504 -1.68 22.40 17.14
N TYR A 505 -1.00 21.43 16.53
CA TYR A 505 -0.39 21.58 15.20
C TYR A 505 -0.78 20.46 14.24
N MET A 506 -1.94 19.85 14.48
CA MET A 506 -2.42 18.69 13.74
C MET A 506 -2.65 19.03 12.26
N ARG A 507 -3.33 20.14 11.98
CA ARG A 507 -3.64 20.59 10.62
C ARG A 507 -2.37 21.00 9.89
N THR A 508 -1.52 21.79 10.54
CA THR A 508 -0.22 22.19 9.99
C THR A 508 0.66 20.97 9.68
N ARG A 509 0.65 19.94 10.54
CA ARG A 509 1.37 18.68 10.29
C ARG A 509 0.88 17.98 9.04
N PHE A 510 -0.44 17.96 8.77
CA PHE A 510 -0.96 17.38 7.53
C PHE A 510 -0.46 18.09 6.28
N PHE A 511 -0.50 19.43 6.25
CA PHE A 511 0.06 20.17 5.12
C PHE A 511 1.56 19.90 4.95
N ALA A 512 2.33 19.98 6.05
CA ALA A 512 3.76 19.75 6.01
C ALA A 512 4.10 18.34 5.50
N ASP A 513 3.41 17.31 5.98
CA ASP A 513 3.62 15.91 5.57
C ASP A 513 3.20 15.68 4.12
N PHE A 514 2.05 16.20 3.71
CA PHE A 514 1.52 16.06 2.36
C PHE A 514 2.46 16.68 1.33
N PHE A 515 2.76 17.98 1.45
CA PHE A 515 3.60 18.68 0.47
C PHE A 515 5.05 18.23 0.48
N SER A 516 5.57 17.69 1.60
CA SER A 516 6.92 17.09 1.61
C SER A 516 7.01 15.78 0.83
N LYS A 517 5.87 15.15 0.50
CA LYS A 517 5.79 13.80 -0.08
C LYS A 517 5.00 13.73 -1.39
N THR A 518 4.44 14.84 -1.85
CA THR A 518 3.77 14.96 -3.15
C THR A 518 4.65 15.70 -4.15
N ASP A 519 4.29 15.62 -5.44
CA ASP A 519 5.00 16.38 -6.47
C ASP A 519 4.85 17.89 -6.26
N ASN A 520 5.90 18.64 -6.56
CA ASN A 520 5.95 20.10 -6.44
C ASN A 520 5.26 20.83 -7.61
N THR A 521 4.30 20.19 -8.28
CA THR A 521 3.57 20.85 -9.37
C THR A 521 2.78 22.05 -8.80
N PRO A 522 2.99 23.27 -9.31
CA PRO A 522 2.31 24.45 -8.78
C PRO A 522 0.79 24.34 -8.93
N VAL A 523 0.07 24.46 -7.82
CA VAL A 523 -1.40 24.49 -7.83
C VAL A 523 -1.84 25.94 -7.87
N ARG A 524 -2.33 26.38 -9.03
CA ARG A 524 -2.77 27.78 -9.25
C ARG A 524 -4.26 27.93 -9.51
N THR A 525 -4.96 26.83 -9.76
CA THR A 525 -6.39 26.80 -10.10
C THR A 525 -7.12 25.71 -9.31
N VAL A 526 -8.44 25.84 -9.17
CA VAL A 526 -9.32 24.82 -8.58
C VAL A 526 -9.18 23.48 -9.30
N LYS A 527 -8.96 23.52 -10.63
CA LYS A 527 -8.77 22.32 -11.44
C LYS A 527 -7.47 21.61 -11.07
N SER A 528 -6.34 22.33 -11.02
CA SER A 528 -5.06 21.76 -10.58
C SER A 528 -5.11 21.26 -9.12
N PHE A 529 -5.89 21.94 -8.26
CA PHE A 529 -6.14 21.51 -6.88
C PHE A 529 -6.87 20.15 -6.85
N ARG A 530 -7.97 20.05 -7.62
CA ARG A 530 -8.71 18.80 -7.79
C ARG A 530 -7.85 17.67 -8.35
N GLU A 531 -7.02 17.94 -9.35
CA GLU A 531 -6.12 16.96 -9.96
C GLU A 531 -5.10 16.42 -8.94
N LEU A 532 -4.45 17.31 -8.18
CA LEU A 532 -3.51 16.94 -7.13
C LEU A 532 -4.16 16.05 -6.07
N LEU A 533 -5.33 16.44 -5.54
CA LEU A 533 -6.02 15.67 -4.51
C LEU A 533 -6.57 14.35 -5.06
N ASN A 534 -7.09 14.32 -6.27
CA ASN A 534 -7.50 13.08 -6.90
C ASN A 534 -6.32 12.14 -7.06
N GLN A 535 -5.17 12.61 -7.54
CA GLN A 535 -3.96 11.80 -7.65
C GLN A 535 -3.48 11.30 -6.27
N ALA A 536 -3.49 12.16 -5.26
CA ALA A 536 -2.87 11.89 -3.95
C ALA A 536 -3.79 11.18 -2.94
N LEU A 537 -5.12 11.26 -3.07
CA LEU A 537 -6.08 10.66 -2.11
C LEU A 537 -6.94 9.55 -2.72
N PHE A 538 -7.27 9.62 -4.02
CA PHE A 538 -8.25 8.72 -4.65
C PHE A 538 -7.70 7.92 -5.84
N GLY A 539 -6.53 8.31 -6.36
CA GLY A 539 -5.91 7.75 -7.56
C GLY A 539 -4.99 6.56 -7.29
N GLN A 540 -4.33 6.08 -8.34
CA GLN A 540 -3.42 4.92 -8.27
C GLN A 540 -1.99 5.29 -7.84
N SER A 541 -1.69 6.59 -7.76
CA SER A 541 -0.37 7.09 -7.35
C SER A 541 -0.14 6.81 -5.87
N LEU A 542 1.02 6.23 -5.56
CA LEU A 542 1.46 5.93 -4.20
C LEU A 542 2.62 6.83 -3.75
N LYS A 543 2.75 8.02 -4.35
CA LYS A 543 3.74 9.03 -3.92
C LYS A 543 3.47 9.49 -2.49
N TYR A 544 2.23 9.89 -2.22
CA TYR A 544 1.76 10.13 -0.85
C TYR A 544 1.18 8.85 -0.26
N ARG A 545 1.77 8.30 0.83
CA ARG A 545 1.32 7.04 1.44
C ARG A 545 0.31 7.27 2.57
N LEU A 546 -0.92 6.76 2.44
CA LEU A 546 -2.00 6.97 3.43
C LEU A 546 -1.72 6.30 4.78
N ARG A 547 -0.96 5.20 4.81
CA ARG A 547 -0.54 4.55 6.06
C ARG A 547 0.27 5.46 6.99
N ASN A 548 0.86 6.54 6.48
CA ASN A 548 1.59 7.52 7.29
C ASN A 548 0.68 8.30 8.25
N LEU A 549 -0.65 8.24 8.05
CA LEU A 549 -1.63 8.82 8.96
C LEU A 549 -1.68 8.07 10.30
N LEU A 550 -1.20 6.83 10.37
CA LEU A 550 -1.18 5.99 11.58
C LEU A 550 0.02 6.30 12.50
N TYR A 551 0.30 7.58 12.76
CA TYR A 551 1.50 7.96 13.53
C TYR A 551 1.42 7.65 15.03
N HIS A 552 0.25 7.28 15.57
CA HIS A 552 0.12 6.72 16.92
C HIS A 552 0.66 5.28 17.03
N LEU A 553 0.88 4.60 15.89
CA LEU A 553 1.43 3.25 15.85
C LEU A 553 2.95 3.25 15.68
N SER A 554 3.61 2.40 16.45
CA SER A 554 5.03 2.10 16.34
C SER A 554 5.28 0.87 15.46
N GLY A 555 6.49 0.74 14.92
CA GLY A 555 6.91 -0.42 14.13
C GLY A 555 6.66 -0.35 12.61
N MET A 556 6.12 0.78 12.11
CA MET A 556 5.81 0.99 10.68
C MET A 556 6.99 0.69 9.72
N VAL A 557 8.23 0.96 10.13
CA VAL A 557 9.43 0.69 9.33
C VAL A 557 9.56 -0.78 8.92
N HIS A 558 9.07 -1.71 9.74
CA HIS A 558 9.10 -3.14 9.41
C HIS A 558 8.03 -3.53 8.39
N VAL A 559 6.92 -2.79 8.36
CA VAL A 559 5.88 -2.93 7.33
C VAL A 559 6.42 -2.42 5.98
N GLU A 560 7.12 -1.29 5.98
CA GLU A 560 7.69 -0.66 4.76
C GLU A 560 8.86 -1.45 4.12
N LYS A 561 9.66 -2.14 4.93
CA LYS A 561 10.83 -2.91 4.47
C LYS A 561 10.56 -4.40 4.29
N GLY A 562 9.33 -4.84 4.52
CA GLY A 562 8.96 -6.25 4.56
C GLY A 562 8.67 -6.85 3.18
N TYR A 563 8.59 -8.19 3.14
CA TYR A 563 8.17 -8.98 1.97
C TYR A 563 6.76 -8.63 1.44
N TYR A 564 5.99 -7.81 2.17
CA TYR A 564 4.59 -7.50 1.90
C TYR A 564 4.36 -6.13 1.26
N GLU A 565 5.40 -5.34 0.94
CA GLU A 565 5.22 -3.97 0.42
C GLU A 565 4.31 -3.93 -0.83
N GLN A 566 4.41 -4.90 -1.74
CA GLN A 566 3.52 -4.99 -2.89
C GLN A 566 2.06 -5.22 -2.48
N SER A 567 1.81 -6.14 -1.54
CA SER A 567 0.47 -6.38 -1.01
C SER A 567 -0.10 -5.15 -0.31
N HIS A 568 0.74 -4.36 0.37
CA HIS A 568 0.31 -3.12 1.01
C HIS A 568 0.03 -2.01 -0.01
N ALA A 569 0.80 -1.93 -1.09
CA ALA A 569 0.53 -1.04 -2.21
C ALA A 569 -0.83 -1.36 -2.86
N ASP A 570 -1.13 -2.64 -3.08
CA ASP A 570 -2.41 -3.09 -3.65
C ASP A 570 -3.58 -2.82 -2.71
N ASN A 571 -3.43 -3.14 -1.41
CA ASN A 571 -4.44 -2.78 -0.40
C ASN A 571 -4.69 -1.28 -0.37
N GLU A 572 -3.65 -0.45 -0.41
CA GLU A 572 -3.79 1.00 -0.38
C GLU A 572 -4.56 1.53 -1.60
N ARG A 573 -4.36 0.96 -2.79
CA ARG A 573 -5.17 1.30 -3.99
C ARG A 573 -6.65 0.96 -3.80
N MET A 574 -6.95 -0.22 -3.23
CA MET A 574 -8.32 -0.63 -2.93
C MET A 574 -8.97 0.31 -1.90
N VAL A 575 -8.24 0.67 -0.84
CA VAL A 575 -8.68 1.58 0.21
C VAL A 575 -9.00 2.97 -0.35
N ARG A 576 -8.15 3.52 -1.23
CA ARG A 576 -8.40 4.81 -1.91
C ARG A 576 -9.69 4.80 -2.70
N HIS A 577 -9.93 3.73 -3.44
CA HIS A 577 -11.17 3.55 -4.19
C HIS A 577 -12.38 3.42 -3.25
N ALA A 578 -12.25 2.70 -2.14
CA ALA A 578 -13.29 2.59 -1.12
C ALA A 578 -13.63 3.95 -0.49
N PHE A 579 -12.63 4.80 -0.20
CA PHE A 579 -12.86 6.17 0.27
C PHE A 579 -13.51 7.07 -0.79
N LEU A 580 -13.16 6.92 -2.07
CA LEU A 580 -13.85 7.63 -3.14
C LEU A 580 -15.35 7.26 -3.19
N LYS A 581 -15.68 5.97 -3.06
CA LYS A 581 -17.08 5.51 -2.97
C LYS A 581 -17.78 6.08 -1.73
N LEU A 582 -17.10 6.08 -0.58
CA LEU A 582 -17.63 6.63 0.67
C LEU A 582 -17.94 8.13 0.53
N MET A 583 -17.00 8.92 -0.02
CA MET A 583 -17.20 10.34 -0.26
C MET A 583 -18.38 10.60 -1.19
N LYS A 584 -18.56 9.76 -2.23
CA LYS A 584 -19.71 9.84 -3.13
C LYS A 584 -21.05 9.45 -2.48
N ALA A 585 -21.01 8.68 -1.39
CA ALA A 585 -22.19 8.29 -0.63
C ALA A 585 -22.59 9.32 0.44
N LEU A 586 -21.71 10.29 0.76
CA LEU A 586 -22.04 11.36 1.70
C LEU A 586 -23.07 12.32 1.08
N PRO A 587 -24.13 12.67 1.80
CA PRO A 587 -25.10 13.65 1.34
C PRO A 587 -24.50 15.07 1.38
N LEU A 588 -24.59 15.77 0.23
CA LEU A 588 -24.08 17.13 0.09
C LEU A 588 -24.74 18.09 1.11
N GLY A 589 -23.92 18.81 1.87
CA GLY A 589 -24.39 19.83 2.81
C GLY A 589 -25.11 19.30 4.05
N GLN A 590 -25.16 17.98 4.26
CA GLN A 590 -25.78 17.38 5.45
C GLN A 590 -24.73 16.75 6.37
N TRP A 591 -24.96 16.85 7.67
CA TRP A 591 -24.07 16.27 8.67
C TRP A 591 -24.27 14.76 8.78
N VAL A 592 -23.17 14.03 8.97
CA VAL A 592 -23.13 12.60 9.23
C VAL A 592 -22.23 12.36 10.43
N SER A 593 -22.59 11.45 11.34
CA SER A 593 -21.74 11.14 12.48
C SER A 593 -20.48 10.36 12.06
N GLY A 594 -19.36 10.66 12.71
CA GLY A 594 -18.10 9.93 12.52
C GLY A 594 -18.24 8.45 12.86
N GLU A 595 -19.07 8.12 13.86
CA GLU A 595 -19.38 6.73 14.22
C GLU A 595 -20.16 6.00 13.11
N ASN A 596 -21.12 6.66 12.46
CA ASN A 596 -21.80 6.08 11.30
C ASN A 596 -20.84 5.82 10.14
N ILE A 597 -19.86 6.70 9.91
CA ILE A 597 -18.80 6.50 8.91
C ILE A 597 -17.90 5.31 9.25
N VAL A 598 -17.45 5.19 10.50
CA VAL A 598 -16.64 4.05 10.94
C VAL A 598 -17.42 2.74 10.77
N ARG A 599 -18.69 2.71 11.19
CA ARG A 599 -19.58 1.54 11.01
C ARG A 599 -19.83 1.22 9.54
N TYR A 600 -20.03 2.22 8.70
CA TYR A 600 -20.14 2.05 7.25
C TYR A 600 -18.91 1.33 6.69
N CYS A 601 -17.70 1.74 7.09
CA CYS A 601 -16.46 1.07 6.68
C CYS A 601 -16.34 -0.37 7.19
N ARG A 602 -16.87 -0.67 8.38
CA ARG A 602 -16.80 -2.01 8.99
C ARG A 602 -17.83 -2.98 8.43
N TYR A 603 -19.03 -2.51 8.13
CA TYR A 603 -20.16 -3.37 7.76
C TYR A 603 -20.19 -3.81 6.30
N ARG A 604 -19.46 -3.11 5.44
CA ARG A 604 -19.45 -3.39 4.00
C ARG A 604 -18.32 -4.32 3.61
N SER A 605 -18.46 -4.90 2.42
CA SER A 605 -17.45 -5.77 1.83
C SER A 605 -16.31 -5.01 1.15
N ASP A 606 -16.43 -3.68 0.99
CA ASP A 606 -15.34 -2.83 0.54
C ASP A 606 -14.20 -2.90 1.58
N ASP A 607 -12.96 -3.11 1.13
CA ASP A 607 -11.83 -3.35 2.02
C ASP A 607 -11.14 -2.03 2.43
N PHE A 608 -11.38 -1.59 3.67
CA PHE A 608 -10.72 -0.41 4.26
C PHE A 608 -9.42 -0.75 5.00
N ARG A 609 -8.92 -2.00 4.92
CA ARG A 609 -7.71 -2.45 5.63
C ARG A 609 -6.44 -2.00 4.92
N ILE A 610 -5.97 -0.82 5.31
CA ILE A 610 -4.72 -0.23 4.79
C ILE A 610 -3.48 -1.10 5.07
N ILE A 611 -3.47 -1.84 6.18
CA ILE A 611 -2.40 -2.77 6.55
C ILE A 611 -3.03 -4.12 6.88
N ASP A 612 -2.52 -5.20 6.31
CA ASP A 612 -3.03 -6.55 6.57
C ASP A 612 -2.88 -6.96 8.05
N GLU A 613 -3.85 -7.73 8.57
CA GLU A 613 -3.87 -8.16 9.98
C GLU A 613 -2.63 -8.96 10.40
N HIS A 614 -2.03 -9.75 9.50
CA HIS A 614 -0.82 -10.49 9.82
C HIS A 614 0.37 -9.54 9.99
N ALA A 615 0.53 -8.57 9.09
CA ALA A 615 1.56 -7.55 9.19
C ALA A 615 1.36 -6.67 10.43
N ALA A 616 0.13 -6.24 10.69
CA ALA A 616 -0.23 -5.46 11.87
C ALA A 616 0.15 -6.23 13.17
N ARG A 617 -0.26 -7.50 13.28
CA ARG A 617 0.04 -8.35 14.46
C ARG A 617 1.52 -8.52 14.73
N ASN A 618 2.33 -8.70 13.69
CA ASN A 618 3.75 -9.03 13.87
C ASN A 618 4.64 -7.81 14.06
N TYR A 619 4.22 -6.65 13.54
CA TYR A 619 5.11 -5.49 13.42
C TYR A 619 4.59 -4.23 14.11
N LEU A 620 3.27 -4.06 14.20
CA LEU A 620 2.68 -2.84 14.74
C LEU A 620 2.29 -3.02 16.21
N TYR A 621 2.53 -1.96 16.96
CA TYR A 621 2.15 -1.88 18.37
C TYR A 621 1.95 -0.43 18.79
N PHE A 622 1.26 -0.22 19.89
CA PHE A 622 1.24 1.05 20.62
C PHE A 622 1.64 0.79 22.07
N LYS A 623 1.80 1.87 22.83
CA LYS A 623 2.12 1.79 24.24
C LYS A 623 0.89 2.18 25.04
N GLN A 624 0.35 1.23 25.79
CA GLN A 624 -0.78 1.47 26.68
C GLN A 624 -0.24 1.80 28.06
N PHE A 625 -0.84 2.80 28.68
CA PHE A 625 -0.57 3.14 30.07
C PHE A 625 -1.74 2.68 30.94
N TYR A 626 -1.42 1.93 32.00
CA TYR A 626 -2.38 1.51 33.01
C TYR A 626 -2.04 2.18 34.34
N GLU A 627 -3.02 2.88 34.90
CA GLU A 627 -3.00 3.34 36.29
C GLU A 627 -3.77 2.33 37.12
N ASN A 628 -3.10 1.74 38.10
CA ASN A 628 -3.76 0.89 39.09
C ASN A 628 -3.80 1.63 40.43
N ASP A 629 -5.00 2.11 40.76
CA ASP A 629 -5.26 2.87 42.00
C ASP A 629 -5.08 2.02 43.26
N GLU A 630 -5.31 0.70 43.20
CA GLU A 630 -5.14 -0.22 44.33
C GLU A 630 -3.68 -0.45 44.70
N PHE A 631 -2.78 -0.51 43.73
CA PHE A 631 -1.37 -0.87 43.96
C PHE A 631 -0.38 0.30 43.75
N ARG A 632 -0.88 1.52 43.46
CA ARG A 632 -0.10 2.75 43.27
C ARG A 632 1.14 2.59 42.39
N TYR A 633 1.05 1.77 41.34
CA TYR A 633 2.08 1.68 40.33
C TYR A 633 1.51 1.92 38.95
N THR A 634 2.32 2.57 38.12
CA THR A 634 2.04 2.84 36.72
C THR A 634 2.82 1.86 35.85
N ARG A 635 2.15 1.13 34.96
CA ARG A 635 2.80 0.20 34.03
C ARG A 635 2.60 0.66 32.59
N GLU A 636 3.72 0.86 31.89
CA GLU A 636 3.76 1.04 30.44
C GLU A 636 3.87 -0.35 29.78
N GLU A 637 2.86 -0.74 29.02
CA GLU A 637 2.82 -2.03 28.33
C GLU A 637 2.82 -1.83 26.83
N ARG A 638 3.63 -2.62 26.13
CA ARG A 638 3.58 -2.73 24.69
C ARG A 638 2.37 -3.59 24.32
N VAL A 639 1.44 -3.02 23.56
CA VAL A 639 0.27 -3.72 23.05
C VAL A 639 0.41 -3.90 21.54
N ASP A 640 0.67 -5.14 21.11
CA ASP A 640 0.73 -5.49 19.69
C ASP A 640 -0.67 -5.47 19.05
N ILE A 641 -0.77 -5.10 17.77
CA ILE A 641 -2.06 -4.98 17.05
C ILE A 641 -2.59 -6.37 16.67
N LYS A 642 -3.24 -7.04 17.61
CA LYS A 642 -3.89 -8.34 17.41
C LYS A 642 -5.26 -8.19 16.74
N SER A 643 -5.85 -9.31 16.32
CA SER A 643 -7.15 -9.29 15.63
C SER A 643 -8.28 -8.70 16.47
N ALA A 644 -8.26 -8.86 17.80
CA ALA A 644 -9.27 -8.27 18.68
C ALA A 644 -9.26 -6.74 18.69
N CYS A 645 -8.08 -6.12 18.71
CA CYS A 645 -7.94 -4.67 18.80
C CYS A 645 -7.69 -4.00 17.45
N TYR A 646 -7.57 -4.76 16.35
CA TYR A 646 -7.29 -4.21 15.02
C TYR A 646 -8.27 -3.11 14.60
N ASN A 647 -9.58 -3.34 14.82
CA ASN A 647 -10.60 -2.36 14.44
C ASN A 647 -10.51 -1.07 15.25
N ASP A 648 -10.30 -1.19 16.55
CA ASP A 648 -10.37 -0.06 17.48
C ASP A 648 -9.04 0.71 17.56
N ALA A 649 -7.90 0.02 17.39
CA ALA A 649 -6.57 0.63 17.47
C ALA A 649 -5.96 1.03 16.12
N LEU A 650 -6.45 0.48 14.99
CA LEU A 650 -5.91 0.76 13.65
C LEU A 650 -6.99 1.28 12.70
N LEU A 651 -8.03 0.49 12.40
CA LEU A 651 -9.02 0.86 11.38
C LEU A 651 -9.78 2.15 11.75
N THR A 652 -10.28 2.24 12.98
CA THR A 652 -11.07 3.39 13.45
C THR A 652 -10.24 4.69 13.43
N PRO A 653 -9.04 4.74 14.06
CA PRO A 653 -8.16 5.91 13.95
C PRO A 653 -7.82 6.25 12.50
N PHE A 654 -7.57 5.26 11.63
CA PHE A 654 -7.27 5.50 10.22
C PHE A 654 -8.44 6.15 9.46
N VAL A 655 -9.66 5.64 9.64
CA VAL A 655 -10.86 6.22 9.01
C VAL A 655 -11.06 7.65 9.50
N LYS A 656 -10.96 7.90 10.81
CA LYS A 656 -11.05 9.25 11.36
C LYS A 656 -9.93 10.17 10.83
N ALA A 657 -8.71 9.67 10.71
CA ALA A 657 -7.58 10.40 10.13
C ALA A 657 -7.85 10.82 8.68
N MET A 658 -8.42 9.92 7.87
CA MET A 658 -8.81 10.23 6.49
C MET A 658 -9.86 11.33 6.43
N MET A 659 -10.84 11.34 7.35
CA MET A 659 -11.83 12.42 7.43
C MET A 659 -11.19 13.77 7.77
N PHE A 660 -10.31 13.81 8.77
CA PHE A 660 -9.56 15.03 9.08
C PHE A 660 -8.63 15.46 7.95
N LEU A 661 -7.99 14.53 7.23
CA LEU A 661 -7.16 14.86 6.07
C LEU A 661 -8.00 15.46 4.94
N MET A 662 -9.21 14.96 4.69
CA MET A 662 -10.12 15.55 3.72
C MET A 662 -10.63 16.92 4.19
N GLY A 663 -10.90 17.07 5.50
CA GLY A 663 -11.23 18.36 6.10
C GLY A 663 -10.10 19.37 6.06
N ASN A 664 -8.84 18.92 6.12
CA ASN A 664 -7.66 19.77 6.01
C ASN A 664 -7.62 20.57 4.69
N PHE A 665 -8.13 19.95 3.62
CA PHE A 665 -8.23 20.52 2.28
C PHE A 665 -9.62 21.10 1.95
N GLY A 666 -10.53 21.17 2.92
CA GLY A 666 -11.86 21.77 2.74
C GLY A 666 -12.87 20.90 1.99
N LEU A 667 -12.61 19.59 1.81
CA LEU A 667 -13.55 18.66 1.17
C LEU A 667 -14.69 18.30 2.12
N LEU A 668 -14.40 18.36 3.42
CA LEU A 668 -15.34 18.11 4.51
C LEU A 668 -15.29 19.28 5.50
N ASP A 669 -16.44 19.69 6.01
CA ASP A 669 -16.48 20.40 7.30
C ASP A 669 -16.42 19.37 8.43
N ILE A 670 -15.79 19.74 9.54
CA ILE A 670 -15.52 18.85 10.68
C ILE A 670 -16.12 19.45 11.95
N ALA A 671 -16.82 18.63 12.72
CA ALA A 671 -17.18 18.95 14.09
C ALA A 671 -16.51 17.92 15.02
N CYS A 672 -15.77 18.42 16.01
CA CYS A 672 -14.96 17.59 16.90
C CYS A 672 -14.91 18.13 18.33
N ASP A 673 -14.66 17.20 19.25
CA ASP A 673 -14.35 17.47 20.66
C ASP A 673 -12.88 17.17 20.93
N PRO A 674 -12.32 17.60 22.07
CA PRO A 674 -11.01 17.10 22.50
C PRO A 674 -10.95 15.57 22.38
N PRO A 675 -9.86 15.00 21.84
CA PRO A 675 -9.79 13.57 21.61
C PRO A 675 -9.88 12.81 22.93
N GLU A 676 -10.73 11.78 22.97
CA GLU A 676 -10.88 10.89 24.12
C GLU A 676 -11.13 9.45 23.63
N ASN A 677 -10.60 8.47 24.36
CA ASN A 677 -10.74 7.06 24.04
C ASN A 677 -10.84 6.22 25.31
N ASP A 678 -11.94 5.48 25.42
CA ASP A 678 -12.26 4.66 26.59
C ASP A 678 -11.54 3.32 26.59
N LEU A 679 -11.13 2.83 25.42
CA LEU A 679 -10.53 1.50 25.26
C LEU A 679 -9.00 1.56 25.36
N PHE A 680 -8.40 2.49 24.63
CA PHE A 680 -6.95 2.60 24.49
C PHE A 680 -6.48 4.03 24.68
N ARG A 681 -5.36 4.21 25.38
CA ARG A 681 -4.80 5.52 25.73
C ARG A 681 -3.29 5.47 25.61
N ASP A 682 -2.73 6.45 24.91
CA ASP A 682 -1.28 6.67 24.90
C ASP A 682 -0.85 7.31 26.24
N LYS A 683 0.46 7.28 26.51
CA LYS A 683 1.04 7.74 27.77
C LYS A 683 0.69 9.19 28.08
N ASN A 684 0.06 9.40 29.24
CA ASN A 684 -0.38 10.70 29.73
C ASN A 684 -1.36 11.41 28.75
N LYS A 685 -2.15 10.64 28.00
CA LYS A 685 -3.20 11.12 27.10
C LYS A 685 -4.54 10.49 27.48
N ALA A 686 -5.62 11.23 27.25
CA ALA A 686 -6.98 10.67 27.38
C ALA A 686 -7.41 9.89 26.12
N TRP A 687 -6.53 9.77 25.12
CA TRP A 687 -6.81 9.21 23.79
C TRP A 687 -5.68 8.30 23.31
N LEU A 688 -5.99 7.41 22.35
CA LEU A 688 -4.98 6.63 21.62
C LEU A 688 -4.42 7.44 20.45
N SER A 689 -5.30 8.17 19.76
CA SER A 689 -4.95 8.96 18.58
C SER A 689 -5.62 10.32 18.64
N VAL A 690 -4.95 11.37 18.14
CA VAL A 690 -5.53 12.72 18.09
C VAL A 690 -6.77 12.79 17.18
N PHE A 691 -7.01 11.76 16.36
CA PHE A 691 -8.20 11.65 15.54
C PHE A 691 -9.44 11.20 16.33
N ASP A 692 -9.29 10.74 17.58
CA ASP A 692 -10.39 10.16 18.34
C ASP A 692 -11.54 11.16 18.59
N GLY A 693 -11.24 12.47 18.56
CA GLY A 693 -12.18 13.58 18.75
C GLY A 693 -13.19 13.82 17.63
N LEU A 694 -13.10 13.12 16.49
CA LEU A 694 -14.07 13.29 15.38
C LEU A 694 -15.49 12.91 15.81
N LYS A 695 -16.44 13.87 15.71
CA LYS A 695 -17.86 13.61 16.00
C LYS A 695 -18.74 13.61 14.76
N TYR A 696 -18.57 14.60 13.88
CA TYR A 696 -19.40 14.73 12.67
C TYR A 696 -18.58 15.26 11.49
N VAL A 697 -19.03 14.92 10.28
CA VAL A 697 -18.52 15.49 9.03
C VAL A 697 -19.66 15.92 8.13
N ARG A 698 -19.39 16.87 7.23
CA ARG A 698 -20.33 17.30 6.19
C ARG A 698 -19.60 17.48 4.88
N LEU A 699 -20.11 16.88 3.80
CA LEU A 699 -19.55 17.05 2.46
C LEU A 699 -19.79 18.49 1.98
N THR A 700 -18.71 19.18 1.58
CA THR A 700 -18.76 20.55 1.06
C THR A 700 -19.00 20.59 -0.44
N GLY A 701 -19.32 21.77 -0.99
CA GLY A 701 -19.40 21.97 -2.45
C GLY A 701 -18.06 21.69 -3.15
N LEU A 702 -16.94 22.13 -2.56
CA LEU A 702 -15.60 21.82 -3.04
C LEU A 702 -15.34 20.30 -3.03
N GLY A 703 -15.72 19.62 -1.94
CA GLY A 703 -15.61 18.17 -1.82
C GLY A 703 -16.38 17.44 -2.91
N ALA A 704 -17.64 17.83 -3.16
CA ALA A 704 -18.46 17.27 -4.23
C ALA A 704 -17.85 17.48 -5.62
N TYR A 705 -17.27 18.65 -5.90
CA TYR A 705 -16.55 18.90 -7.14
C TYR A 705 -15.32 18.01 -7.29
N VAL A 706 -14.48 17.90 -6.25
CA VAL A 706 -13.24 17.09 -6.30
C VAL A 706 -13.54 15.64 -6.65
N VAL A 707 -14.55 15.04 -6.00
CA VAL A 707 -14.94 13.63 -6.21
C VAL A 707 -15.83 13.41 -7.44
N GLY A 708 -16.17 14.48 -8.17
CA GLY A 708 -16.92 14.41 -9.43
C GLY A 708 -18.43 14.26 -9.29
N LEU A 709 -19.02 14.72 -8.18
CA LEU A 709 -20.47 14.89 -8.03
C LEU A 709 -20.96 16.23 -8.58
N SER A 710 -20.09 17.23 -8.69
CA SER A 710 -20.34 18.51 -9.38
C SER A 710 -19.39 18.66 -10.58
N PRO A 711 -19.88 19.12 -11.75
CA PRO A 711 -19.03 19.31 -12.93
C PRO A 711 -18.07 20.50 -12.76
N ASP A 712 -18.52 21.56 -12.09
CA ASP A 712 -17.81 22.83 -11.93
C ASP A 712 -17.85 23.31 -10.47
N TYR A 713 -16.91 24.20 -10.13
CA TYR A 713 -16.84 24.87 -8.83
C TYR A 713 -16.16 26.22 -8.96
N ASP A 714 -16.76 27.25 -8.35
CA ASP A 714 -16.20 28.59 -8.29
C ASP A 714 -15.63 28.85 -6.89
N LEU A 715 -14.35 29.26 -6.83
CA LEU A 715 -13.68 29.55 -5.57
C LEU A 715 -14.20 30.87 -5.01
N LYS A 716 -14.68 30.86 -3.76
CA LYS A 716 -15.27 32.06 -3.14
C LYS A 716 -14.24 33.02 -2.55
N VAL A 717 -12.96 32.68 -2.59
CA VAL A 717 -11.87 33.46 -1.99
C VAL A 717 -10.98 34.01 -3.10
N SER A 718 -10.90 35.34 -3.19
CA SER A 718 -9.92 36.02 -4.04
C SER A 718 -8.57 36.08 -3.32
N THR A 719 -7.51 35.58 -3.93
CA THR A 719 -6.14 35.89 -3.49
C THR A 719 -5.80 37.31 -3.88
N GLU A 720 -5.44 38.16 -2.93
CA GLU A 720 -4.87 39.48 -3.21
C GLU A 720 -3.54 39.30 -3.95
N THR A 721 -3.40 39.89 -5.13
CA THR A 721 -2.15 39.91 -5.89
C THR A 721 -1.48 41.26 -5.71
N ALA A 722 -0.31 41.29 -5.10
CA ALA A 722 0.47 42.52 -4.94
C ALA A 722 1.36 42.77 -6.17
N GLY A 723 1.50 44.03 -6.58
CA GLY A 723 2.55 44.45 -7.49
C GLY A 723 3.91 44.40 -6.80
N VAL A 724 4.99 44.12 -7.52
CA VAL A 724 6.35 44.26 -7.00
C VAL A 724 7.07 45.32 -7.81
N VAL A 725 7.59 46.33 -7.10
CA VAL A 725 8.37 47.41 -7.69
C VAL A 725 9.81 47.27 -7.21
N LEU A 726 10.71 47.11 -8.18
CA LEU A 726 12.15 47.10 -7.95
C LEU A 726 12.69 48.51 -8.11
N ASP A 727 13.51 48.97 -7.17
CA ASP A 727 14.21 50.25 -7.30
C ASP A 727 15.33 50.14 -8.35
N ASP A 728 15.42 51.12 -9.24
CA ASP A 728 16.37 51.16 -10.36
C ASP A 728 17.80 51.54 -9.95
N HIS A 729 17.99 52.03 -8.72
CA HIS A 729 19.23 52.59 -8.21
C HIS A 729 19.70 51.94 -6.90
N ARG A 730 18.82 51.23 -6.20
CA ARG A 730 19.09 50.57 -4.93
C ARG A 730 18.55 49.15 -4.95
N LEU A 731 19.19 48.25 -4.21
CA LEU A 731 18.68 46.90 -3.98
C LEU A 731 17.54 46.91 -2.95
N ILE A 732 16.47 47.64 -3.27
CA ILE A 732 15.25 47.79 -2.47
C ILE A 732 14.05 47.31 -3.29
N ILE A 733 13.19 46.52 -2.64
CA ILE A 733 11.98 45.96 -3.22
C ILE A 733 10.78 46.50 -2.45
N ASN A 734 9.80 47.05 -3.17
CA ASN A 734 8.52 47.48 -2.60
C ASN A 734 7.39 46.57 -3.08
N LEU A 735 6.52 46.17 -2.16
CA LEU A 735 5.29 45.42 -2.40
C LEU A 735 4.11 46.39 -2.40
N GLU A 736 3.40 46.46 -3.52
CA GLU A 736 2.18 47.24 -3.67
C GLU A 736 0.95 46.33 -3.47
N GLY A 737 0.41 46.33 -2.24
CA GLY A 737 -0.66 45.44 -1.81
C GLY A 737 -0.18 44.38 -0.83
N ARG A 738 -0.99 43.34 -0.58
CA ARG A 738 -0.61 42.21 0.27
C ARG A 738 -0.56 40.94 -0.56
N ASP A 739 0.60 40.30 -0.55
CA ASP A 739 0.79 38.98 -1.16
C ASP A 739 1.70 38.18 -0.24
N ALA A 740 1.12 37.20 0.45
CA ALA A 740 1.84 36.40 1.43
C ALA A 740 2.91 35.52 0.79
N VAL A 741 2.71 35.06 -0.45
CA VAL A 741 3.69 34.25 -1.18
C VAL A 741 4.91 35.09 -1.50
N LYS A 742 4.70 36.28 -2.07
CA LYS A 742 5.79 37.22 -2.39
C LYS A 742 6.50 37.70 -1.13
N SER A 743 5.75 38.00 -0.06
CA SER A 743 6.33 38.40 1.23
C SER A 743 7.27 37.32 1.77
N LEU A 744 6.85 36.04 1.73
CA LEU A 744 7.65 34.91 2.16
C LEU A 744 8.93 34.76 1.33
N VAL A 745 8.83 34.92 0.00
CA VAL A 745 10.00 34.91 -0.91
C VAL A 745 10.97 36.04 -0.57
N LEU A 746 10.46 37.26 -0.36
CA LEU A 746 11.27 38.44 -0.04
C LEU A 746 12.01 38.31 1.29
N GLU A 747 11.39 37.73 2.32
CA GLU A 747 12.04 37.44 3.60
C GLU A 747 13.22 36.45 3.46
N LYS A 748 13.21 35.57 2.45
CA LYS A 748 14.30 34.61 2.21
C LYS A 748 15.50 35.23 1.48
N ILE A 749 15.31 36.32 0.75
CA ILE A 749 16.37 36.97 -0.06
C ILE A 749 16.82 38.34 0.48
N GLY A 750 15.98 39.00 1.29
CA GLY A 750 16.18 40.35 1.78
C GLY A 750 15.91 40.49 3.28
N ASP A 751 16.32 41.63 3.83
CA ASP A 751 15.96 42.07 5.17
C ASP A 751 14.71 42.94 5.10
N ARG A 752 13.71 42.60 5.91
CA ARG A 752 12.47 43.35 6.01
C ARG A 752 12.71 44.69 6.71
N LEU A 753 12.43 45.79 6.03
CA LEU A 753 12.45 47.14 6.60
C LEU A 753 11.07 47.58 7.09
N SER A 754 10.02 47.16 6.39
CA SER A 754 8.60 47.32 6.77
C SER A 754 7.77 46.19 6.14
N ASP A 755 6.46 46.18 6.35
CA ASP A 755 5.55 45.16 5.78
C ASP A 755 5.58 45.12 4.24
N THR A 756 5.93 46.23 3.60
CA THR A 756 5.95 46.39 2.16
C THR A 756 7.32 46.69 1.58
N CYS A 757 8.38 46.82 2.40
CA CYS A 757 9.70 47.25 1.93
C CYS A 757 10.80 46.29 2.41
N PHE A 758 11.61 45.82 1.47
CA PHE A 758 12.68 44.85 1.71
C PHE A 758 13.99 45.34 1.09
N LYS A 759 15.09 45.20 1.83
CA LYS A 759 16.43 45.53 1.36
C LYS A 759 17.23 44.27 1.10
N VAL A 760 17.82 44.17 -0.08
CA VAL A 760 18.69 43.06 -0.47
C VAL A 760 20.16 43.49 -0.39
N SER A 761 20.99 42.58 0.11
CA SER A 761 22.45 42.70 0.18
C SER A 761 23.08 41.33 -0.08
N TYR A 762 24.39 41.26 -0.31
CA TYR A 762 25.08 39.96 -0.41
C TYR A 762 24.86 39.11 0.85
N GLN A 763 24.89 39.74 2.04
CA GLN A 763 24.69 39.03 3.30
C GLN A 763 23.26 38.48 3.42
N SER A 764 22.24 39.29 3.11
CA SER A 764 20.84 38.84 3.20
C SER A 764 20.53 37.77 2.16
N PHE A 765 21.07 37.92 0.94
CA PHE A 765 20.83 36.98 -0.16
C PHE A 765 21.54 35.65 0.06
N LEU A 766 22.81 35.67 0.50
CA LEU A 766 23.59 34.45 0.79
C LEU A 766 23.24 33.80 2.14
N ARG A 767 22.40 34.46 2.96
CA ARG A 767 21.97 33.95 4.26
C ARG A 767 21.35 32.56 4.12
N GLY A 768 21.96 31.59 4.81
CA GLY A 768 21.49 30.20 4.84
C GLY A 768 21.92 29.32 3.65
N CYS A 769 22.60 29.87 2.65
CA CYS A 769 23.18 29.08 1.56
C CYS A 769 24.39 28.30 2.06
N ARG A 770 24.47 27.00 1.73
CA ARG A 770 25.56 26.09 2.11
C ARG A 770 26.25 25.46 0.90
N SER A 771 25.67 25.63 -0.28
CA SER A 771 26.13 25.09 -1.54
C SER A 771 25.90 26.08 -2.68
N GLU A 772 26.58 25.86 -3.80
CA GLU A 772 26.33 26.56 -5.07
C GLU A 772 24.87 26.41 -5.52
N ALA A 773 24.29 25.22 -5.36
CA ALA A 773 22.90 24.95 -5.72
C ALA A 773 21.91 25.87 -4.97
N ASP A 774 22.14 26.13 -3.68
CA ASP A 774 21.26 27.02 -2.89
C ASP A 774 21.24 28.46 -3.42
N ILE A 775 22.38 28.93 -3.92
CA ILE A 775 22.54 30.29 -4.46
C ILE A 775 21.79 30.40 -5.79
N LEU A 776 22.00 29.43 -6.68
CA LEU A 776 21.31 29.36 -7.97
C LEU A 776 19.80 29.23 -7.79
N GLU A 777 19.34 28.40 -6.84
CA GLU A 777 17.91 28.26 -6.55
C GLU A 777 17.28 29.58 -6.07
N LYS A 778 17.98 30.36 -5.22
CA LYS A 778 17.50 31.69 -4.82
C LYS A 778 17.43 32.68 -5.97
N ALA A 779 18.38 32.63 -6.91
CA ALA A 779 18.35 33.46 -8.11
C ALA A 779 17.19 33.09 -9.05
N THR A 780 16.93 31.80 -9.24
CA THR A 780 15.76 31.30 -9.96
C THR A 780 14.47 31.75 -9.28
N LEU A 781 14.40 31.62 -7.95
CA LEU A 781 13.24 32.05 -7.17
C LEU A 781 12.94 33.56 -7.33
N PHE A 782 13.98 34.40 -7.30
CA PHE A 782 13.83 35.82 -7.60
C PHE A 782 13.25 36.04 -8.99
N SER A 783 13.79 35.37 -10.01
CA SER A 783 13.37 35.56 -11.40
C SER A 783 11.93 35.09 -11.64
N GLU A 784 11.51 34.00 -11.01
CA GLU A 784 10.18 33.42 -11.19
C GLU A 784 9.07 34.16 -10.44
N GLN A 785 9.35 34.66 -9.23
CA GLN A 785 8.32 35.19 -8.33
C GLN A 785 8.34 36.71 -8.17
N ILE A 786 9.48 37.35 -8.46
CA ILE A 786 9.67 38.79 -8.27
C ILE A 786 9.69 39.50 -9.62
N SER A 787 10.69 39.23 -10.46
CA SER A 787 10.77 39.80 -11.81
C SER A 787 11.68 38.98 -12.72
N ALA A 788 11.15 38.56 -13.87
CA ALA A 788 11.91 37.88 -14.91
C ALA A 788 12.86 38.84 -15.67
N ASP A 789 12.55 40.14 -15.67
CA ASP A 789 13.36 41.17 -16.31
C ASP A 789 13.58 42.35 -15.37
N PRO A 790 14.51 42.24 -14.40
CA PRO A 790 14.71 43.27 -13.39
C PRO A 790 15.61 44.42 -13.92
N PRO A 791 15.62 45.59 -13.25
CA PRO A 791 16.49 46.71 -13.61
C PRO A 791 17.97 46.34 -13.62
N HIS A 792 18.81 47.14 -14.31
CA HIS A 792 20.23 46.82 -14.50
C HIS A 792 20.99 46.54 -13.20
N ILE A 793 20.77 47.32 -12.15
CA ILE A 793 21.43 47.11 -10.85
C ILE A 793 21.18 45.71 -10.26
N TRP A 794 20.00 45.14 -10.49
CA TRP A 794 19.63 43.80 -10.02
C TRP A 794 20.25 42.71 -10.89
N LYS A 795 20.29 42.93 -12.21
CA LYS A 795 20.99 42.03 -13.14
C LYS A 795 22.47 41.94 -12.80
N ASP A 796 23.10 43.08 -12.54
CA ASP A 796 24.51 43.16 -12.15
C ASP A 796 24.74 42.48 -10.79
N PHE A 797 23.88 42.74 -9.79
CA PHE A 797 23.96 42.08 -8.49
C PHE A 797 23.84 40.55 -8.58
N LEU A 798 22.85 40.03 -9.31
CA LEU A 798 22.66 38.59 -9.49
C LEU A 798 23.85 37.96 -10.23
N LYS A 799 24.32 38.60 -11.30
CA LYS A 799 25.50 38.17 -12.05
C LYS A 799 26.74 38.14 -11.15
N GLU A 800 26.97 39.18 -10.36
CA GLU A 800 28.10 39.23 -9.44
C GLU A 800 28.05 38.15 -8.37
N ILE A 801 26.86 37.80 -7.86
CA ILE A 801 26.71 36.69 -6.92
C ILE A 801 27.15 35.39 -7.56
N THR A 802 26.74 35.13 -8.80
CA THR A 802 27.13 33.93 -9.55
C THR A 802 28.63 33.92 -9.86
N ASP A 803 29.20 35.05 -10.30
CA ASP A 803 30.63 35.19 -10.62
C ASP A 803 31.53 35.00 -9.39
N LYS A 804 31.00 35.24 -8.18
CA LYS A 804 31.72 35.10 -6.90
C LYS A 804 31.55 33.71 -6.25
N ILE A 805 30.94 32.74 -6.93
CA ILE A 805 30.79 31.37 -6.42
C ILE A 805 32.15 30.69 -6.29
N ASN A 806 32.38 29.99 -5.18
CA ASN A 806 33.58 29.20 -4.90
C ASN A 806 34.91 29.95 -5.18
N PRO A 807 35.14 31.14 -4.57
CA PRO A 807 36.32 31.95 -4.88
C PRO A 807 37.64 31.32 -4.42
N LEU A 808 37.57 30.25 -3.63
CA LEU A 808 38.71 29.51 -3.09
C LEU A 808 38.59 28.03 -3.48
N SER A 809 39.61 27.49 -4.12
CA SER A 809 39.71 26.05 -4.43
C SER A 809 40.54 25.31 -3.37
N ALA A 810 39.96 24.30 -2.74
CA ALA A 810 40.72 23.45 -1.81
C ALA A 810 41.78 22.62 -2.54
N ARG A 811 43.07 22.84 -2.23
CA ARG A 811 44.18 22.02 -2.71
C ARG A 811 44.37 20.80 -1.80
N LYS A 812 44.02 19.61 -2.30
CA LYS A 812 44.28 18.34 -1.59
C LYS A 812 45.77 17.97 -1.66
N GLY A 813 46.29 17.33 -0.61
CA GLY A 813 47.66 16.80 -0.59
C GLY A 813 48.74 17.84 -0.28
N VAL A 814 48.40 18.95 0.37
CA VAL A 814 49.36 19.90 0.95
C VAL A 814 49.34 19.76 2.47
N LYS A 815 50.51 19.62 3.10
CA LYS A 815 50.65 19.59 4.56
C LYS A 815 51.26 20.92 5.03
N LEU A 816 50.71 21.48 6.09
CA LEU A 816 51.17 22.74 6.70
C LEU A 816 52.00 22.43 7.94
N TYR A 817 53.21 22.98 8.02
CA TYR A 817 54.11 22.83 9.17
C TYR A 817 54.43 24.20 9.76
N LYS A 818 54.44 24.31 11.08
CA LYS A 818 54.93 25.50 11.79
C LYS A 818 56.40 25.29 12.13
N LEU A 819 57.24 26.24 11.72
CA LEU A 819 58.65 26.25 12.10
C LEU A 819 58.76 26.57 13.59
N LYS A 820 59.73 25.94 14.25
CA LYS A 820 60.13 26.36 15.61
C LYS A 820 60.69 27.78 15.53
N PRO A 821 60.59 28.59 16.61
CA PRO A 821 61.19 29.92 16.67
C PRO A 821 62.71 29.80 16.79
N ASP A 822 63.34 29.42 15.70
CA ASP A 822 64.76 29.16 15.54
C ASP A 822 65.23 29.91 14.29
N ASP A 823 66.00 30.97 14.51
CA ASP A 823 66.45 31.87 13.44
C ASP A 823 67.27 31.14 12.38
N ALA A 824 68.01 30.09 12.75
CA ALA A 824 68.79 29.30 11.82
C ALA A 824 67.89 28.45 10.91
N LEU A 825 66.89 27.78 11.48
CA LEU A 825 65.91 27.00 10.72
C LEU A 825 65.04 27.90 9.83
N ILE A 826 64.61 29.05 10.35
CA ILE A 826 63.80 30.03 9.59
C ILE A 826 64.62 30.57 8.42
N SER A 827 65.87 30.97 8.65
CA SER A 827 66.78 31.43 7.60
C SER A 827 67.06 30.33 6.57
N LEU A 828 67.28 29.09 7.01
CA LEU A 828 67.49 27.94 6.13
C LEU A 828 66.28 27.70 5.22
N MET A 829 65.08 27.64 5.79
CA MET A 829 63.84 27.49 5.03
C MET A 829 63.61 28.67 4.08
N ALA A 830 64.02 29.88 4.46
CA ALA A 830 63.84 31.08 3.66
C ALA A 830 64.84 31.21 2.51
N THR A 831 66.06 30.67 2.64
CA THR A 831 67.20 30.95 1.75
C THR A 831 67.68 29.76 0.92
N ASP A 832 67.55 28.52 1.41
CA ASP A 832 68.11 27.32 0.76
C ASP A 832 67.49 27.08 -0.64
N PRO A 833 68.32 26.95 -1.69
CA PRO A 833 67.84 26.85 -3.07
C PRO A 833 67.13 25.53 -3.39
N VAL A 834 67.31 24.49 -2.57
CA VAL A 834 66.65 23.19 -2.76
C VAL A 834 65.28 23.19 -2.05
N LEU A 835 65.23 23.62 -0.79
CA LEU A 835 63.98 23.71 -0.02
C LEU A 835 62.96 24.64 -0.69
N LYS A 836 63.40 25.80 -1.22
CA LYS A 836 62.55 26.76 -1.94
C LYS A 836 61.74 26.17 -3.10
N ARG A 837 62.21 25.06 -3.70
CA ARG A 837 61.51 24.39 -4.81
C ARG A 837 60.32 23.55 -4.34
N TYR A 838 60.30 23.17 -3.07
CA TYR A 838 59.36 22.20 -2.52
C TYR A 838 58.44 22.78 -1.46
N ILE A 839 58.80 23.94 -0.89
CA ILE A 839 58.02 24.60 0.16
C ILE A 839 57.40 25.90 -0.38
N LEU A 840 56.17 26.15 0.04
CA LEU A 840 55.49 27.43 -0.08
C LEU A 840 55.54 28.13 1.26
N LYS A 841 56.12 29.33 1.31
CA LYS A 841 56.20 30.12 2.54
C LYS A 841 54.83 30.72 2.86
N ALA A 842 54.38 30.53 4.09
CA ALA A 842 53.15 31.09 4.62
C ALA A 842 53.45 31.97 5.84
N GLU A 843 52.52 32.84 6.22
CA GLU A 843 52.70 33.75 7.35
C GLU A 843 52.83 33.01 8.70
N ASN A 844 53.30 33.74 9.71
CA ASN A 844 53.50 33.23 11.08
C ASN A 844 54.43 32.01 11.14
N TYR A 845 55.50 32.02 10.34
CA TYR A 845 56.51 30.96 10.25
C TYR A 845 55.94 29.60 9.88
N HIS A 846 54.91 29.57 9.02
CA HIS A 846 54.42 28.32 8.44
C HIS A 846 55.02 28.06 7.06
N VAL A 847 55.14 26.78 6.74
CA VAL A 847 55.50 26.32 5.40
C VAL A 847 54.50 25.27 4.95
N ALA A 848 54.02 25.40 3.73
CA ALA A 848 53.13 24.44 3.09
C ALA A 848 53.94 23.60 2.11
N ILE A 849 53.81 22.28 2.20
CA ILE A 849 54.59 21.32 1.41
C ILE A 849 53.63 20.35 0.75
N GLU A 850 53.75 20.17 -0.57
CA GLU A 850 52.99 19.11 -1.24
C GLU A 850 53.47 17.74 -0.76
N THR A 851 52.52 16.82 -0.52
CA THR A 851 52.78 15.49 0.06
C THR A 851 53.83 14.72 -0.73
N LYS A 852 53.81 14.88 -2.07
CA LYS A 852 54.78 14.26 -2.98
C LYS A 852 56.22 14.76 -2.81
N HIS A 853 56.42 15.92 -2.20
CA HIS A 853 57.74 16.55 -1.98
C HIS A 853 58.25 16.42 -0.54
N LEU A 854 57.46 15.82 0.36
CA LEU A 854 57.83 15.62 1.77
C LEU A 854 59.15 14.88 1.94
N LYS A 855 59.36 13.81 1.15
CA LYS A 855 60.60 13.03 1.19
C LYS A 855 61.83 13.91 0.86
N ASN A 856 61.73 14.73 -0.18
CA ASN A 856 62.81 15.61 -0.62
C ASN A 856 63.13 16.68 0.43
N VAL A 857 62.11 17.24 1.07
CA VAL A 857 62.30 18.22 2.16
C VAL A 857 62.94 17.56 3.37
N ARG A 858 62.50 16.35 3.76
CA ARG A 858 63.08 15.60 4.88
C ARG A 858 64.56 15.31 4.67
N GLU A 859 64.91 14.79 3.49
CA GLU A 859 66.30 14.48 3.14
C GLU A 859 67.16 15.74 3.14
N ARG A 860 66.64 16.86 2.64
CA ARG A 860 67.37 18.13 2.65
C ARG A 860 67.56 18.67 4.06
N LEU A 861 66.56 18.59 4.94
CA LEU A 861 66.66 19.02 6.33
C LEU A 861 67.60 18.16 7.17
N ALA A 862 67.60 16.84 6.92
CA ALA A 862 68.53 15.92 7.57
C ALA A 862 69.99 16.28 7.26
N ALA A 863 70.29 16.77 6.05
CA ALA A 863 71.64 17.25 5.69
C ALA A 863 72.11 18.45 6.52
N PHE A 864 71.19 19.18 7.18
CA PHE A 864 71.49 20.30 8.09
C PHE A 864 71.28 19.93 9.57
N GLY A 865 71.12 18.64 9.89
CA GLY A 865 70.94 18.16 11.26
C GLY A 865 69.52 18.25 11.81
N TYR A 866 68.53 18.57 10.99
CA TYR A 866 67.13 18.63 11.40
C TYR A 866 66.41 17.30 11.08
N PHE A 867 65.73 16.73 12.07
CA PHE A 867 64.94 15.51 11.93
C PHE A 867 63.45 15.79 12.06
N ILE A 868 62.64 15.14 11.22
CA ILE A 868 61.18 15.19 11.28
C ILE A 868 60.65 13.75 11.21
N ASP A 869 60.05 13.30 12.31
CA ASP A 869 59.52 11.93 12.48
C ASP A 869 58.18 11.73 11.77
N ASN A 870 57.29 12.72 11.91
CA ASN A 870 55.96 12.71 11.30
C ASN A 870 55.89 13.72 10.15
N LEU A 871 56.01 13.24 8.90
CA LEU A 871 55.63 14.01 7.71
C LEU A 871 54.27 13.60 7.18
#